data_AF-L7CLB5-F1
#
_entry.id   AF-L7CLB5-F1
#
_cell.length_a   1.000
_cell.length_b   1.000
_cell.length_c   1.000
_cell.angle_alpha   90.00
_cell.angle_beta   90.00
_cell.angle_gamma   90.00
#
_symmetry.space_group_name_H-M   'P 1'
#
loop_
_entity.id
_entity.type
_entity.pdbx_description
1 polymer ?
#
loop_
_entity_poly.entity_id
_entity_poly.type
_entity_poly.pdbx_seq_one_letter_code
_entity_poly.pdbx_strand_id
1 'polypeptide(L)'
;MLGSAILGTLTTVLLSGCQPPVPLSTVTLAAAAANETVAADVDKSKSDSGSAADVSEFIPPAELIESGKEWPQWGGTRVRNNAPNAKNLPESWNIGKFDRRTGEWDGSKAENVRWFSSLGSQTYGNPVVSGGQVYVGSNNGNGYLKRYPSNVDLGCLLAFDQKDGSFLWQHSSEKLITGRVHDWPLQGICCAPLVEGERLWFVTSRGEVRCLDTKGFHDGEDDGPVQNEVARVGDLMNSGEGSNYEDSLSSLNQGELTEALTKVLTDAGSEPEGDIEIKTLAENKSWTAKGNFGGVDRTLAIKQLGPRISIFKTLSVEDKQDADVIWVFNMMDELGVSQHNMCSCSVTSYGDLLFVNTSNGLDESHINLPAPEAPSFICMNKNTGEVLWTDQSPGTNILHGQWSSPSIEVLGGVPQVLFCGGDGWLYSFKADGGKDGAGELLWKFDCNPKESKWILGGEGTRNNLIATPVAYDGWVYVAVGQDPEHGEGEGHLWCIDPTKRGDVSPQLAVKLEGDSREPIDHKRIQAVEPEKGEAAVDNPNSAVVWHYSLADQNDDGEIDFEEEMHRSCGTVAIKDDVLYIADFSGLVHCLDAKGNEDGTPIVHFTYDMFAQSWGSPLIADDKVYIGDEDGDVCVFEFGAENNEPIEEINMGTSVYSTPVAADETIFISTKDKLFAIGKPR
;
A
#
# COMPACT_ATOMS: atom_id res chain seq x y z
N MET A 1 13.21 -31.41 20.43
CA MET A 1 14.62 -31.33 19.97
C MET A 1 14.77 -32.00 18.62
N LEU A 2 14.72 -31.21 17.55
CA LEU A 2 15.36 -31.44 16.24
C LEU A 2 15.10 -30.17 15.43
N GLY A 3 16.08 -29.25 15.46
CA GLY A 3 16.04 -27.99 14.73
C GLY A 3 16.48 -28.16 13.28
N SER A 4 15.87 -27.38 12.38
CA SER A 4 16.30 -27.21 11.00
C SER A 4 17.10 -25.92 10.89
N ALA A 5 18.33 -26.03 10.40
CA ALA A 5 19.24 -24.93 10.15
C ALA A 5 19.23 -24.58 8.65
N ILE A 6 19.00 -23.30 8.32
CA ILE A 6 19.26 -22.72 7.01
C ILE A 6 20.62 -22.02 7.08
N LEU A 7 21.62 -22.54 6.38
CA LEU A 7 22.93 -21.91 6.21
C LEU A 7 23.05 -21.41 4.77
N GLY A 8 23.01 -20.08 4.59
CA GLY A 8 23.45 -19.40 3.38
C GLY A 8 24.94 -19.10 3.44
N THR A 9 25.74 -19.76 2.63
CA THR A 9 27.18 -19.50 2.51
C THR A 9 27.45 -18.30 1.59
N LEU A 10 27.88 -17.17 2.17
CA LEU A 10 28.55 -16.09 1.45
C LEU A 10 29.89 -16.60 0.90
N THR A 11 30.11 -16.46 -0.41
CA THR A 11 31.42 -16.69 -1.04
C THR A 11 32.00 -15.34 -1.45
N THR A 12 32.92 -14.81 -0.65
CA THR A 12 33.65 -13.57 -0.91
C THR A 12 34.76 -13.82 -1.94
N VAL A 13 34.64 -13.24 -3.13
CA VAL A 13 35.74 -13.19 -4.11
C VAL A 13 36.53 -11.89 -3.90
N LEU A 14 37.75 -12.03 -3.36
CA LEU A 14 38.74 -10.95 -3.27
C LEU A 14 39.36 -10.69 -4.65
N LEU A 15 39.14 -9.51 -5.21
CA LEU A 15 39.95 -8.97 -6.31
C LEU A 15 40.77 -7.77 -5.78
N SER A 16 42.08 -7.98 -5.69
CA SER A 16 43.05 -6.97 -5.29
C SER A 16 43.48 -6.11 -6.48
N GLY A 17 43.38 -4.78 -6.30
CA GLY A 17 44.32 -3.81 -6.85
C GLY A 17 43.83 -2.96 -8.03
N CYS A 18 43.55 -1.68 -7.78
CA CYS A 18 44.13 -0.52 -8.49
C CYS A 18 43.79 0.81 -7.77
N GLN A 19 44.85 1.61 -7.59
CA GLN A 19 45.06 3.01 -7.14
C GLN A 19 43.94 3.94 -6.61
N PRO A 20 44.28 4.88 -5.70
CA PRO A 20 43.33 5.81 -5.07
C PRO A 20 42.85 6.93 -6.02
N PRO A 21 41.64 7.49 -5.82
CA PRO A 21 41.10 8.54 -6.66
C PRO A 21 41.72 9.92 -6.35
N VAL A 22 41.94 10.69 -7.42
CA VAL A 22 42.31 12.11 -7.42
C VAL A 22 41.06 12.95 -7.12
N PRO A 23 41.14 14.07 -6.35
CA PRO A 23 39.97 14.87 -6.01
C PRO A 23 39.43 15.62 -7.24
N LEU A 24 38.13 15.50 -7.51
CA LEU A 24 37.45 16.27 -8.55
C LEU A 24 37.26 17.72 -8.09
N SER A 25 37.76 18.64 -8.90
CA SER A 25 37.51 20.07 -8.82
C SER A 25 36.14 20.39 -9.39
N THR A 26 35.46 21.37 -8.80
CA THR A 26 34.21 21.98 -9.24
C THR A 26 34.19 22.30 -10.74
N VAL A 27 33.23 21.72 -11.47
CA VAL A 27 32.86 22.16 -12.81
C VAL A 27 31.38 22.54 -12.79
N THR A 28 31.13 23.84 -12.81
CA THR A 28 29.85 24.47 -13.15
C THR A 28 29.42 24.07 -14.56
N LEU A 29 28.24 23.46 -14.70
CA LEU A 29 27.58 23.26 -15.98
C LEU A 29 26.65 24.45 -16.26
N ALA A 30 27.03 25.24 -17.27
CA ALA A 30 26.18 26.26 -17.87
C ALA A 30 25.18 25.60 -18.81
N ALA A 31 23.88 25.81 -18.55
CA ALA A 31 22.81 25.49 -19.49
C ALA A 31 22.84 26.48 -20.66
N ALA A 32 22.79 25.97 -21.89
CA ALA A 32 22.52 26.75 -23.09
C ALA A 32 21.37 26.12 -23.86
N ALA A 33 20.36 26.95 -24.10
CA ALA A 33 19.12 26.67 -24.80
C ALA A 33 19.31 26.45 -26.31
N ALA A 34 18.41 25.66 -26.92
CA ALA A 34 17.61 26.06 -28.09
C ALA A 34 16.73 24.89 -28.58
N ASN A 35 15.41 24.98 -28.38
CA ASN A 35 14.42 24.91 -29.46
C ASN A 35 13.01 25.23 -28.94
N GLU A 36 12.59 26.46 -29.20
CA GLU A 36 11.20 26.91 -29.42
C GLU A 36 10.58 26.10 -30.59
N THR A 37 9.28 25.88 -30.79
CA THR A 37 8.00 26.27 -30.19
C THR A 37 6.94 25.50 -31.00
N VAL A 38 5.91 24.92 -30.38
CA VAL A 38 4.48 25.20 -30.65
C VAL A 38 3.70 24.73 -29.41
N ALA A 39 3.55 25.62 -28.43
CA ALA A 39 2.57 25.44 -27.35
C ALA A 39 1.34 26.26 -27.72
N ALA A 40 0.17 25.61 -27.78
CA ALA A 40 -1.10 26.28 -27.88
C ALA A 40 -1.50 26.82 -26.51
N ASP A 41 -1.80 28.11 -26.49
CA ASP A 41 -2.24 28.95 -25.39
C ASP A 41 -3.47 28.36 -24.68
N VAL A 42 -3.36 28.08 -23.38
CA VAL A 42 -4.52 28.02 -22.47
C VAL A 42 -4.28 29.07 -21.39
N ASP A 43 -5.08 30.12 -21.50
CA ASP A 43 -5.13 31.31 -20.67
C ASP A 43 -5.24 30.96 -19.18
N LYS A 44 -4.12 31.01 -18.46
CA LYS A 44 -4.09 31.05 -17.00
C LYS A 44 -4.12 32.51 -16.56
N SER A 45 -5.32 33.08 -16.42
CA SER A 45 -5.49 34.33 -15.70
C SER A 45 -6.68 34.32 -14.72
N LYS A 46 -6.32 34.26 -13.44
CA LYS A 46 -7.00 34.79 -12.24
C LYS A 46 -8.45 34.39 -11.96
N SER A 47 -8.62 33.63 -10.88
CA SER A 47 -9.66 33.93 -9.87
C SER A 47 -9.03 34.10 -8.49
N ASP A 48 -9.36 35.23 -7.87
CA ASP A 48 -8.96 35.70 -6.55
C ASP A 48 -9.59 34.90 -5.40
N SER A 49 -8.93 35.02 -4.24
CA SER A 49 -9.41 34.86 -2.86
C SER A 49 -9.71 33.44 -2.35
N GLY A 50 -8.96 33.05 -1.31
CA GLY A 50 -9.13 31.76 -0.65
C GLY A 50 -10.49 31.59 0.02
N SER A 51 -11.07 30.41 -0.17
CA SER A 51 -11.86 29.70 0.83
C SER A 51 -12.05 28.26 0.35
N ALA A 52 -11.69 27.30 1.19
CA ALA A 52 -12.12 25.90 1.17
C ALA A 52 -12.02 25.17 -0.20
N ALA A 53 -11.12 24.18 -0.30
CA ALA A 53 -11.45 23.02 -1.13
C ALA A 53 -12.88 22.59 -0.77
N ASP A 54 -13.74 22.34 -1.76
CA ASP A 54 -15.13 21.97 -1.51
C ASP A 54 -15.15 20.73 -0.62
N VAL A 55 -15.54 20.89 0.65
CA VAL A 55 -15.59 19.83 1.66
C VAL A 55 -16.81 18.92 1.44
N SER A 56 -17.37 18.92 0.22
CA SER A 56 -18.45 18.02 -0.14
C SER A 56 -17.88 16.62 -0.24
N GLU A 57 -18.06 15.84 0.82
CA GLU A 57 -17.76 14.42 0.81
C GLU A 57 -18.60 13.72 -0.26
N PHE A 58 -18.02 12.72 -0.93
CA PHE A 58 -18.72 11.94 -1.94
C PHE A 58 -19.88 11.15 -1.32
N ILE A 59 -19.57 10.37 -0.27
CA ILE A 59 -20.55 9.69 0.59
C ILE A 59 -20.11 9.90 2.04
N PRO A 60 -20.97 10.41 2.93
CA PRO A 60 -20.64 10.55 4.35
C PRO A 60 -20.33 9.18 5.01
N PRO A 61 -19.32 9.08 5.89
CA PRO A 61 -18.94 7.80 6.51
C PRO A 61 -20.10 7.02 7.15
N ALA A 62 -20.98 7.71 7.90
CA ALA A 62 -22.11 7.07 8.56
C ALA A 62 -23.14 6.48 7.59
N GLU A 63 -23.36 7.11 6.44
CA GLU A 63 -24.29 6.60 5.42
C GLU A 63 -23.74 5.32 4.78
N LEU A 64 -22.44 5.31 4.45
CA LEU A 64 -21.78 4.15 3.89
C LEU A 64 -21.81 2.96 4.86
N ILE A 65 -21.38 3.20 6.11
CA ILE A 65 -21.35 2.18 7.17
C ILE A 65 -22.75 1.58 7.37
N GLU A 66 -23.78 2.43 7.53
CA GLU A 66 -25.15 1.96 7.76
C GLU A 66 -25.70 1.18 6.58
N SER A 67 -25.33 1.57 5.35
CA SER A 67 -25.81 0.88 4.14
C SER A 67 -25.29 -0.56 4.04
N GLY A 68 -24.02 -0.80 4.42
CA GLY A 68 -23.33 -2.08 4.26
C GLY A 68 -23.26 -2.60 2.81
N LYS A 69 -23.52 -1.74 1.80
CA LYS A 69 -23.61 -2.14 0.38
C LYS A 69 -22.29 -2.06 -0.37
N GLU A 70 -21.44 -1.12 0.01
CA GLU A 70 -20.17 -0.84 -0.65
C GLU A 70 -19.09 -0.65 0.41
N TRP A 71 -17.84 -0.88 0.02
CA TRP A 71 -16.64 -0.71 0.84
C TRP A 71 -15.51 -0.12 -0.04
N PRO A 72 -15.59 1.17 -0.38
CA PRO A 72 -14.89 1.80 -1.51
C PRO A 72 -13.44 2.21 -1.21
N GLN A 73 -12.91 1.95 -0.02
CA GLN A 73 -11.51 2.17 0.33
C GLN A 73 -11.10 1.27 1.50
N TRP A 74 -9.81 1.27 1.85
CA TRP A 74 -9.34 0.60 3.06
C TRP A 74 -10.09 1.08 4.31
N GLY A 75 -10.62 0.14 5.12
CA GLY A 75 -11.49 0.44 6.26
C GLY A 75 -12.82 1.11 5.90
N GLY A 76 -13.23 1.06 4.63
CA GLY A 76 -14.51 1.52 4.08
C GLY A 76 -14.66 3.02 3.95
N THR A 77 -14.17 3.78 4.93
CA THR A 77 -14.29 5.23 4.98
C THR A 77 -12.93 5.86 5.30
N ARG A 78 -12.84 7.19 5.18
CA ARG A 78 -11.66 7.94 5.61
C ARG A 78 -11.31 7.78 7.10
N VAL A 79 -12.23 7.26 7.91
CA VAL A 79 -12.09 7.00 9.35
C VAL A 79 -11.35 5.69 9.64
N ARG A 80 -11.30 4.79 8.64
CA ARG A 80 -10.54 3.51 8.63
C ARG A 80 -11.00 2.43 9.62
N ASN A 81 -12.19 2.59 10.23
CA ASN A 81 -12.77 1.58 11.11
C ASN A 81 -13.47 0.46 10.31
N ASN A 82 -12.93 -0.76 10.34
CA ASN A 82 -13.41 -1.89 9.53
C ASN A 82 -14.68 -2.58 10.10
N ALA A 83 -15.77 -1.83 10.20
CA ALA A 83 -17.02 -2.26 10.84
C ALA A 83 -18.29 -1.93 10.02
N PRO A 84 -18.47 -2.49 8.81
CA PRO A 84 -19.68 -2.27 8.01
C PRO A 84 -20.94 -2.85 8.67
N ASN A 85 -22.10 -2.22 8.48
CA ASN A 85 -23.42 -2.81 8.78
C ASN A 85 -23.86 -3.81 7.69
N ALA A 86 -22.93 -4.58 7.12
CA ALA A 86 -23.24 -5.66 6.19
C ALA A 86 -23.95 -6.79 6.95
N LYS A 87 -24.95 -7.41 6.31
CA LYS A 87 -25.85 -8.38 6.94
C LYS A 87 -25.93 -9.68 6.14
N ASN A 88 -26.56 -10.69 6.73
CA ASN A 88 -26.82 -11.99 6.08
C ASN A 88 -25.53 -12.72 5.67
N LEU A 89 -24.43 -12.46 6.37
CA LEU A 89 -23.15 -13.09 6.12
C LEU A 89 -23.19 -14.55 6.62
N PRO A 90 -22.49 -15.48 5.94
CA PRO A 90 -22.35 -16.84 6.45
C PRO A 90 -21.37 -16.86 7.63
N GLU A 91 -21.62 -17.78 8.56
CA GLU A 91 -20.81 -18.03 9.75
C GLU A 91 -19.78 -19.14 9.49
N SER A 92 -20.10 -20.03 8.55
CA SER A 92 -19.25 -21.13 8.11
C SER A 92 -19.28 -21.23 6.58
N TRP A 93 -18.17 -21.63 5.96
CA TRP A 93 -18.07 -21.90 4.53
C TRP A 93 -17.01 -22.98 4.27
N ASN A 94 -17.02 -23.52 3.05
CA ASN A 94 -16.02 -24.47 2.59
C ASN A 94 -15.58 -24.07 1.19
N ILE A 95 -14.28 -23.83 1.01
CA ILE A 95 -13.74 -23.43 -0.29
C ILE A 95 -13.58 -24.59 -1.29
N GLY A 96 -13.95 -25.81 -0.92
CA GLY A 96 -13.65 -27.01 -1.69
C GLY A 96 -12.16 -27.37 -1.63
N LYS A 97 -11.62 -27.92 -2.72
CA LYS A 97 -10.20 -28.26 -2.82
C LYS A 97 -9.61 -27.74 -4.12
N PHE A 98 -8.34 -27.36 -4.07
CA PHE A 98 -7.56 -27.01 -5.25
C PHE A 98 -6.43 -28.00 -5.43
N ASP A 99 -6.26 -28.52 -6.63
CA ASP A 99 -5.07 -29.32 -6.96
C ASP A 99 -3.84 -28.41 -6.93
N ARG A 100 -2.86 -28.73 -6.07
CA ARG A 100 -1.68 -27.89 -5.85
C ARG A 100 -0.77 -27.76 -7.09
N ARG A 101 -0.93 -28.63 -8.09
CA ARG A 101 -0.09 -28.64 -9.30
C ARG A 101 -0.81 -28.02 -10.49
N THR A 102 -2.10 -28.27 -10.65
CA THR A 102 -2.88 -27.81 -11.81
C THR A 102 -3.72 -26.57 -11.50
N GLY A 103 -4.02 -26.30 -10.23
CA GLY A 103 -4.94 -25.25 -9.81
C GLY A 103 -6.41 -25.61 -10.04
N GLU A 104 -6.72 -26.82 -10.53
CA GLU A 104 -8.09 -27.26 -10.77
C GLU A 104 -8.89 -27.30 -9.46
N TRP A 105 -10.11 -26.76 -9.51
CA TRP A 105 -11.00 -26.68 -8.36
C TRP A 105 -11.98 -27.86 -8.31
N ASP A 106 -11.99 -28.56 -7.19
CA ASP A 106 -13.03 -29.52 -6.79
C ASP A 106 -13.97 -28.84 -5.79
N GLY A 107 -15.02 -28.23 -6.34
CA GLY A 107 -16.10 -27.60 -5.58
C GLY A 107 -17.19 -28.56 -5.08
N SER A 108 -16.99 -29.89 -5.14
CA SER A 108 -18.04 -30.86 -4.74
C SER A 108 -18.47 -30.77 -3.28
N LYS A 109 -17.63 -30.16 -2.44
CA LYS A 109 -17.89 -29.86 -1.02
C LYS A 109 -17.94 -28.36 -0.74
N ALA A 110 -17.91 -27.51 -1.77
CA ALA A 110 -17.92 -26.08 -1.56
C ALA A 110 -19.27 -25.64 -1.00
N GLU A 111 -19.23 -24.78 0.01
CA GLU A 111 -20.39 -24.26 0.72
C GLU A 111 -20.21 -22.76 0.93
N ASN A 112 -21.26 -21.96 0.71
CA ASN A 112 -21.25 -20.51 0.86
C ASN A 112 -20.15 -19.77 0.07
N VAL A 113 -19.69 -20.35 -1.04
CA VAL A 113 -18.79 -19.68 -2.01
C VAL A 113 -19.64 -19.24 -3.20
N ARG A 114 -19.72 -17.93 -3.44
CA ARG A 114 -20.41 -17.38 -4.62
C ARG A 114 -19.54 -17.52 -5.87
N TRP A 115 -18.28 -17.14 -5.74
CA TRP A 115 -17.26 -17.27 -6.78
C TRP A 115 -15.86 -17.11 -6.17
N PHE A 116 -14.85 -17.45 -6.96
CA PHE A 116 -13.46 -17.07 -6.69
C PHE A 116 -12.79 -16.66 -8.00
N SER A 117 -11.76 -15.82 -7.89
CA SER A 117 -10.94 -15.36 -9.02
C SER A 117 -9.46 -15.51 -8.68
N SER A 118 -8.66 -15.96 -9.64
CA SER A 118 -7.22 -16.11 -9.45
C SER A 118 -6.53 -14.75 -9.34
N LEU A 119 -5.72 -14.55 -8.32
CA LEU A 119 -4.86 -13.38 -8.20
C LEU A 119 -3.45 -13.73 -8.67
N GLY A 120 -2.50 -12.86 -8.36
CA GLY A 120 -1.10 -13.13 -8.56
C GLY A 120 -0.56 -14.28 -7.71
N SER A 121 0.76 -14.40 -7.65
CA SER A 121 1.43 -15.37 -6.77
C SER A 121 1.66 -14.85 -5.36
N GLN A 122 1.50 -13.54 -5.12
CA GLN A 122 1.61 -12.86 -3.82
C GLN A 122 0.63 -11.68 -3.80
N THR A 123 -0.19 -11.61 -2.76
CA THR A 123 -1.23 -10.57 -2.59
C THR A 123 -1.21 -10.07 -1.14
N TYR A 124 -1.09 -8.76 -0.99
CA TYR A 124 -1.17 -8.05 0.30
C TYR A 124 -2.14 -6.88 0.26
N GLY A 125 -2.63 -6.50 -0.92
CA GLY A 125 -3.62 -5.45 -1.07
C GLY A 125 -4.99 -5.90 -0.56
N ASN A 126 -5.62 -5.05 0.25
CA ASN A 126 -6.96 -5.32 0.75
C ASN A 126 -8.00 -5.13 -0.37
N PRO A 127 -9.01 -6.01 -0.47
CA PRO A 127 -10.09 -5.85 -1.43
C PRO A 127 -10.94 -4.59 -1.17
N VAL A 128 -11.40 -3.97 -2.24
CA VAL A 128 -12.28 -2.78 -2.25
C VAL A 128 -13.49 -3.06 -3.12
N VAL A 129 -14.69 -2.74 -2.65
CA VAL A 129 -15.96 -3.07 -3.31
C VAL A 129 -16.73 -1.80 -3.58
N SER A 130 -17.01 -1.48 -4.84
CA SER A 130 -17.75 -0.27 -5.21
C SER A 130 -18.29 -0.36 -6.63
N GLY A 131 -19.47 0.18 -6.88
CA GLY A 131 -20.03 0.32 -8.24
C GLY A 131 -20.29 -1.01 -8.96
N GLY A 132 -20.53 -2.09 -8.21
CA GLY A 132 -20.68 -3.44 -8.78
C GLY A 132 -19.36 -4.10 -9.17
N GLN A 133 -18.22 -3.58 -8.70
CA GLN A 133 -16.88 -4.09 -8.99
C GLN A 133 -16.09 -4.35 -7.71
N VAL A 134 -15.12 -5.24 -7.80
CA VAL A 134 -14.16 -5.53 -6.74
C VAL A 134 -12.75 -5.28 -7.25
N TYR A 135 -11.98 -4.50 -6.50
CA TYR A 135 -10.61 -4.11 -6.83
C TYR A 135 -9.62 -4.72 -5.83
N VAL A 136 -8.53 -5.29 -6.32
CA VAL A 136 -7.48 -5.89 -5.49
C VAL A 136 -6.09 -5.58 -6.05
N GLY A 137 -5.21 -5.06 -5.21
CA GLY A 137 -3.79 -4.92 -5.50
C GLY A 137 -3.07 -6.27 -5.34
N SER A 138 -2.32 -6.69 -6.36
CA SER A 138 -1.65 -7.99 -6.44
C SER A 138 -0.40 -7.89 -7.32
N ASN A 139 0.38 -8.98 -7.45
CA ASN A 139 1.34 -9.13 -8.56
C ASN A 139 0.68 -9.79 -9.79
N ASN A 140 1.46 -10.02 -10.86
CA ASN A 140 0.99 -10.56 -12.15
C ASN A 140 0.98 -12.11 -12.27
N GLY A 141 1.09 -12.86 -11.17
CA GLY A 141 1.22 -14.32 -11.21
C GLY A 141 0.14 -15.10 -11.99
N ASN A 142 -1.07 -14.55 -12.17
CA ASN A 142 -2.09 -15.16 -13.05
C ASN A 142 -1.86 -14.87 -14.54
N GLY A 143 -1.26 -13.73 -14.88
CA GLY A 143 -1.05 -13.28 -16.26
C GLY A 143 -2.34 -13.03 -17.04
N TYR A 144 -3.23 -12.17 -16.52
CA TYR A 144 -4.52 -11.87 -17.17
C TYR A 144 -4.39 -11.30 -18.58
N LEU A 145 -3.35 -10.49 -18.83
CA LEU A 145 -3.10 -9.86 -20.12
C LEU A 145 -2.09 -10.70 -20.90
N LYS A 146 -2.42 -11.11 -22.13
CA LYS A 146 -1.55 -11.97 -22.97
C LYS A 146 -0.12 -11.44 -23.14
N ARG A 147 0.04 -10.11 -23.25
CA ARG A 147 1.34 -9.43 -23.35
C ARG A 147 2.20 -9.53 -22.08
N TYR A 148 1.56 -9.85 -20.95
CA TYR A 148 2.18 -10.02 -19.64
C TYR A 148 1.87 -11.42 -19.10
N PRO A 149 2.49 -12.47 -19.68
CA PRO A 149 2.37 -13.82 -19.15
C PRO A 149 2.84 -13.88 -17.68
N SER A 150 2.44 -14.94 -16.96
CA SER A 150 2.66 -15.08 -15.51
C SER A 150 4.12 -15.06 -15.04
N ASN A 151 5.08 -15.24 -15.96
CA ASN A 151 6.51 -15.11 -15.67
C ASN A 151 7.05 -13.68 -15.80
N VAL A 152 6.23 -12.71 -16.20
CA VAL A 152 6.54 -11.28 -16.17
C VAL A 152 6.07 -10.72 -14.83
N ASP A 153 7.03 -10.28 -14.03
CA ASP A 153 6.78 -9.68 -12.72
C ASP A 153 6.33 -8.22 -12.87
N LEU A 154 5.21 -7.87 -12.23
CA LEU A 154 4.58 -6.54 -12.25
C LEU A 154 3.85 -6.30 -10.92
N GLY A 155 3.66 -5.03 -10.57
CA GLY A 155 2.57 -4.63 -9.68
C GLY A 155 1.27 -4.49 -10.48
N CYS A 156 0.18 -5.08 -10.01
CA CYS A 156 -1.12 -5.06 -10.68
C CYS A 156 -2.23 -4.53 -9.76
N LEU A 157 -3.09 -3.68 -10.30
CA LEU A 157 -4.43 -3.45 -9.72
C LEU A 157 -5.43 -4.17 -10.62
N LEU A 158 -6.16 -5.11 -10.05
CA LEU A 158 -7.10 -5.98 -10.76
C LEU A 158 -8.54 -5.54 -10.46
N ALA A 159 -9.38 -5.50 -11.47
CA ALA A 159 -10.81 -5.23 -11.35
C ALA A 159 -11.64 -6.45 -11.78
N PHE A 160 -12.60 -6.82 -10.93
CA PHE A 160 -13.51 -7.94 -11.13
C PHE A 160 -14.96 -7.48 -11.06
N ASP A 161 -15.85 -8.14 -11.78
CA ASP A 161 -17.30 -7.98 -11.59
C ASP A 161 -17.70 -8.57 -10.23
N GLN A 162 -18.42 -7.80 -9.42
CA GLN A 162 -18.82 -8.23 -8.08
C GLN A 162 -19.79 -9.41 -8.09
N LYS A 163 -20.60 -9.55 -9.16
CA LYS A 163 -21.65 -10.56 -9.23
C LYS A 163 -21.08 -11.95 -9.46
N ASP A 164 -20.07 -12.08 -10.32
CA ASP A 164 -19.56 -13.40 -10.75
C ASP A 164 -18.04 -13.55 -10.72
N GLY A 165 -17.30 -12.51 -10.33
CA GLY A 165 -15.84 -12.53 -10.23
C GLY A 165 -15.14 -12.48 -11.59
N SER A 166 -15.86 -12.25 -12.69
CA SER A 166 -15.24 -12.17 -14.01
C SER A 166 -14.25 -11.01 -14.07
N PHE A 167 -13.09 -11.28 -14.67
CA PHE A 167 -12.05 -10.28 -14.86
C PHE A 167 -12.51 -9.21 -15.84
N LEU A 168 -12.38 -7.95 -15.44
CA LEU A 168 -12.75 -6.79 -16.25
C LEU A 168 -11.50 -6.19 -16.88
N TRP A 169 -10.61 -5.64 -16.06
CA TRP A 169 -9.40 -4.97 -16.51
C TRP A 169 -8.27 -5.04 -15.47
N GLN A 170 -7.05 -4.74 -15.92
CA GLN A 170 -5.84 -4.68 -15.10
C GLN A 170 -5.05 -3.40 -15.39
N HIS A 171 -4.69 -2.66 -14.34
CA HIS A 171 -3.55 -1.74 -14.40
C HIS A 171 -2.24 -2.53 -14.22
N SER A 172 -1.21 -2.20 -14.99
CA SER A 172 0.09 -2.90 -14.99
C SER A 172 1.25 -1.95 -14.73
N SER A 173 1.89 -2.09 -13.58
CA SER A 173 3.11 -1.37 -13.20
C SER A 173 4.33 -2.26 -13.42
N GLU A 174 5.12 -1.94 -14.45
CA GLU A 174 6.39 -2.62 -14.68
C GLU A 174 7.38 -2.36 -13.53
N LYS A 175 8.17 -3.38 -13.20
CA LYS A 175 9.17 -3.26 -12.14
C LYS A 175 10.21 -2.18 -12.41
N LEU A 176 10.62 -1.46 -11.36
CA LEU A 176 11.73 -0.51 -11.44
C LEU A 176 13.05 -1.24 -11.75
N ILE A 177 13.88 -0.64 -12.61
CA ILE A 177 15.18 -1.22 -13.00
C ILE A 177 16.18 -1.32 -11.82
N THR A 178 15.95 -0.52 -10.79
CA THR A 178 16.70 -0.54 -9.53
C THR A 178 16.40 -1.79 -8.69
N GLY A 179 15.35 -2.55 -9.03
CA GLY A 179 14.99 -3.78 -8.36
C GLY A 179 14.79 -3.59 -6.86
N ARG A 180 15.37 -4.50 -6.06
CA ARG A 180 15.21 -4.60 -4.60
C ARG A 180 15.46 -3.31 -3.81
N VAL A 181 16.19 -2.35 -4.37
CA VAL A 181 16.39 -1.04 -3.74
C VAL A 181 15.08 -0.30 -3.54
N HIS A 182 14.17 -0.34 -4.52
CA HIS A 182 12.92 0.42 -4.49
C HIS A 182 11.67 -0.43 -4.72
N ASP A 183 11.79 -1.58 -5.38
CA ASP A 183 10.67 -2.37 -5.87
C ASP A 183 10.99 -3.87 -5.79
N TRP A 184 10.51 -4.51 -4.74
CA TRP A 184 10.83 -5.90 -4.43
C TRP A 184 10.29 -6.88 -5.48
N PRO A 185 11.09 -7.88 -5.87
CA PRO A 185 10.65 -8.93 -6.79
C PRO A 185 9.43 -9.68 -6.26
N LEU A 186 8.52 -10.03 -7.16
CA LEU A 186 7.26 -10.74 -6.91
C LEU A 186 6.28 -9.99 -5.99
N GLN A 187 6.61 -8.79 -5.57
CA GLN A 187 5.70 -8.00 -4.77
C GLN A 187 4.67 -7.28 -5.66
N GLY A 188 3.41 -7.30 -5.24
CA GLY A 188 2.35 -6.63 -5.97
C GLY A 188 2.21 -5.14 -5.66
N ILE A 189 1.07 -4.58 -6.07
CA ILE A 189 0.54 -3.35 -5.47
C ILE A 189 -0.09 -3.72 -4.12
N CYS A 190 0.40 -3.15 -3.01
CA CYS A 190 -0.16 -3.38 -1.67
C CYS A 190 -1.23 -2.35 -1.29
N CYS A 191 -1.36 -1.27 -2.06
CA CYS A 191 -2.36 -0.24 -1.86
C CYS A 191 -3.77 -0.78 -2.17
N ALA A 192 -4.72 -0.55 -1.27
CA ALA A 192 -6.15 -0.63 -1.56
C ALA A 192 -6.60 0.71 -2.18
N PRO A 193 -7.25 0.71 -3.36
CA PRO A 193 -7.67 1.97 -4.00
C PRO A 193 -8.75 2.68 -3.19
N LEU A 194 -8.84 4.00 -3.36
CA LEU A 194 -10.03 4.79 -3.03
C LEU A 194 -10.92 4.86 -4.27
N VAL A 195 -12.21 4.58 -4.15
CA VAL A 195 -13.19 4.70 -5.24
C VAL A 195 -14.25 5.73 -4.87
N GLU A 196 -14.53 6.67 -5.78
CA GLU A 196 -15.65 7.61 -5.66
C GLU A 196 -16.31 7.79 -7.02
N GLY A 197 -17.52 7.25 -7.16
CA GLY A 197 -18.28 7.29 -8.40
C GLY A 197 -17.58 6.49 -9.49
N GLU A 198 -17.29 7.14 -10.61
CA GLU A 198 -16.63 6.52 -11.77
C GLU A 198 -15.10 6.65 -11.73
N ARG A 199 -14.52 7.18 -10.64
CA ARG A 199 -13.08 7.36 -10.49
C ARG A 199 -12.51 6.56 -9.34
N LEU A 200 -11.25 6.16 -9.48
CA LEU A 200 -10.49 5.59 -8.39
C LEU A 200 -9.07 6.16 -8.32
N TRP A 201 -8.48 6.15 -7.13
CA TRP A 201 -7.14 6.64 -6.83
C TRP A 201 -6.35 5.62 -6.05
N PHE A 202 -5.08 5.46 -6.39
CA PHE A 202 -4.19 4.52 -5.70
C PHE A 202 -2.72 4.89 -5.93
N VAL A 203 -1.84 4.26 -5.16
CA VAL A 203 -0.38 4.36 -5.35
C VAL A 203 0.15 3.07 -5.95
N THR A 204 0.93 3.20 -7.02
CA THR A 204 1.55 2.05 -7.71
C THR A 204 2.80 1.56 -6.99
N SER A 205 3.29 0.38 -7.35
CA SER A 205 4.58 -0.13 -6.88
C SER A 205 5.79 0.73 -7.30
N ARG A 206 5.58 1.71 -8.21
CA ARG A 206 6.62 2.60 -8.76
C ARG A 206 6.65 3.98 -8.10
N GLY A 207 5.84 4.21 -7.05
CA GLY A 207 5.77 5.52 -6.39
C GLY A 207 4.98 6.55 -7.21
N GLU A 208 4.03 6.07 -8.01
CA GLU A 208 3.14 6.93 -8.79
C GLU A 208 1.77 6.98 -8.13
N VAL A 209 1.24 8.18 -7.91
CA VAL A 209 -0.17 8.39 -7.58
C VAL A 209 -0.93 8.44 -8.90
N ARG A 210 -1.98 7.63 -9.03
CA ARG A 210 -2.78 7.55 -10.26
C ARG A 210 -4.25 7.74 -9.96
N CYS A 211 -4.94 8.40 -10.89
CA CYS A 211 -6.38 8.38 -11.00
C CYS A 211 -6.76 7.59 -12.25
N LEU A 212 -7.63 6.60 -12.09
CA LEU A 212 -8.16 5.79 -13.18
C LEU A 212 -9.67 5.96 -13.28
N ASP A 213 -10.20 5.73 -14.47
CA ASP A 213 -11.61 5.40 -14.64
C ASP A 213 -11.90 3.99 -14.10
N THR A 214 -13.07 3.81 -13.47
CA THR A 214 -13.49 2.54 -12.85
C THR A 214 -13.85 1.46 -13.87
N LYS A 215 -14.24 1.82 -15.09
CA LYS A 215 -14.51 0.90 -16.19
C LYS A 215 -13.25 0.60 -16.99
N GLY A 216 -12.20 1.42 -16.91
CA GLY A 216 -11.04 1.31 -17.79
C GLY A 216 -11.49 1.44 -19.24
N PHE A 217 -10.74 0.87 -20.19
CA PHE A 217 -11.22 0.85 -21.59
C PHE A 217 -12.39 -0.13 -21.84
N HIS A 218 -12.90 -0.79 -20.79
CA HIS A 218 -13.88 -1.88 -20.92
C HIS A 218 -15.20 -1.42 -21.55
N ASP A 219 -15.68 -0.23 -21.18
CA ASP A 219 -16.92 0.36 -21.69
C ASP A 219 -16.77 0.93 -23.12
N GLY A 220 -15.54 1.18 -23.55
CA GLY A 220 -15.23 1.76 -24.86
C GLY A 220 -15.16 3.26 -24.92
N GLU A 221 -14.97 3.88 -23.78
CA GLU A 221 -14.64 5.29 -23.66
C GLU A 221 -13.16 5.45 -23.25
N ASP A 222 -12.65 6.66 -23.48
CA ASP A 222 -11.31 7.12 -23.09
C ASP A 222 -11.57 8.44 -22.36
N ASP A 223 -11.78 8.31 -21.05
CA ASP A 223 -12.43 9.30 -20.19
C ASP A 223 -11.46 10.34 -19.64
N GLY A 224 -10.16 10.08 -19.82
CA GLY A 224 -9.07 10.86 -19.28
C GLY A 224 -8.55 11.98 -20.20
N PRO A 225 -7.98 13.06 -19.64
CA PRO A 225 -7.17 14.00 -20.41
C PRO A 225 -5.82 13.41 -20.84
N VAL A 226 -5.34 12.35 -20.18
CA VAL A 226 -4.19 11.59 -20.65
C VAL A 226 -4.62 10.80 -21.87
N GLN A 227 -3.89 11.00 -22.97
CA GLN A 227 -4.19 10.40 -24.26
C GLN A 227 -2.94 9.71 -24.77
N ASN A 228 -3.11 8.65 -25.55
CA ASN A 228 -2.02 7.87 -26.13
C ASN A 228 -1.11 7.18 -25.09
N GLU A 229 -1.70 6.58 -24.07
CA GLU A 229 -0.97 5.79 -23.08
C GLU A 229 -0.14 4.69 -23.75
N VAL A 230 1.09 4.49 -23.29
CA VAL A 230 2.01 3.53 -23.91
C VAL A 230 2.13 2.29 -23.05
N ALA A 231 1.86 1.13 -23.63
CA ALA A 231 2.05 -0.18 -23.00
C ALA A 231 3.12 -0.98 -23.74
N ARG A 232 3.95 -1.72 -22.99
CA ARG A 232 4.89 -2.68 -23.58
C ARG A 232 4.13 -3.90 -24.07
N VAL A 233 4.41 -4.32 -25.31
CA VAL A 233 3.86 -5.53 -25.93
C VAL A 233 4.76 -6.73 -25.65
N GLY A 234 6.08 -6.55 -25.78
CA GLY A 234 7.05 -7.62 -25.51
C GLY A 234 8.47 -7.25 -25.89
N ASP A 235 9.40 -8.12 -25.52
CA ASP A 235 10.85 -7.92 -25.71
C ASP A 235 11.45 -9.11 -26.47
N LEU A 236 12.31 -8.83 -27.45
CA LEU A 236 13.27 -9.78 -27.98
C LEU A 236 14.64 -9.53 -27.33
N MET A 237 15.09 -10.47 -26.51
CA MET A 237 16.36 -10.37 -25.76
C MET A 237 17.56 -10.79 -26.61
N ASN A 238 18.66 -10.04 -26.48
CA ASN A 238 19.99 -10.50 -26.89
C ASN A 238 20.49 -11.57 -25.91
N SER A 239 20.29 -12.84 -26.24
CA SER A 239 20.78 -13.97 -25.44
C SER A 239 22.21 -14.42 -25.82
N GLY A 240 22.95 -13.58 -26.55
CA GLY A 240 24.31 -13.86 -27.01
C GLY A 240 24.39 -14.47 -28.41
N GLU A 241 25.52 -15.13 -28.69
CA GLU A 241 25.87 -15.68 -30.00
C GLU A 241 24.82 -16.71 -30.47
N GLY A 242 24.34 -16.54 -31.71
CA GLY A 242 23.29 -17.38 -32.30
C GLY A 242 21.86 -16.99 -31.93
N SER A 243 21.65 -15.89 -31.21
CA SER A 243 20.31 -15.32 -31.01
C SER A 243 19.78 -14.60 -32.25
N ASN A 244 18.46 -14.52 -32.39
CA ASN A 244 17.80 -13.81 -33.50
C ASN A 244 17.88 -12.27 -33.38
N TYR A 245 18.63 -11.74 -32.39
CA TYR A 245 18.65 -10.33 -32.05
C TYR A 245 19.31 -9.47 -33.14
N GLU A 246 20.53 -9.82 -33.56
CA GLU A 246 21.26 -9.05 -34.59
C GLU A 246 20.57 -9.12 -35.95
N ASP A 247 20.04 -10.30 -36.30
CA ASP A 247 19.24 -10.48 -37.52
C ASP A 247 17.97 -9.63 -37.51
N SER A 248 17.34 -9.48 -36.33
CA SER A 248 16.16 -8.64 -36.18
C SER A 248 16.49 -7.14 -36.26
N LEU A 249 17.62 -6.68 -35.72
CA LEU A 249 18.07 -5.30 -35.92
C LEU A 249 18.29 -4.98 -37.40
N SER A 250 18.98 -5.89 -38.11
CA SER A 250 19.27 -5.72 -39.54
C SER A 250 17.99 -5.70 -40.39
N SER A 251 17.06 -6.61 -40.12
CA SER A 251 15.80 -6.72 -40.87
C SER A 251 14.89 -5.51 -40.63
N LEU A 252 14.81 -5.02 -39.39
CA LEU A 252 14.05 -3.80 -39.08
C LEU A 252 14.58 -2.57 -39.85
N ASN A 253 15.91 -2.42 -40.01
CA ASN A 253 16.47 -1.34 -40.83
C ASN A 253 16.14 -1.48 -42.32
N GLN A 254 15.91 -2.71 -42.79
CA GLN A 254 15.49 -3.02 -44.16
C GLN A 254 13.97 -2.87 -44.36
N GLY A 255 13.22 -2.57 -43.30
CA GLY A 255 11.78 -2.41 -43.35
C GLY A 255 11.01 -3.73 -43.21
N GLU A 256 11.62 -4.75 -42.59
CA GLU A 256 11.05 -6.10 -42.48
C GLU A 256 10.92 -6.55 -41.02
N LEU A 257 9.86 -7.31 -40.72
CA LEU A 257 9.69 -8.04 -39.46
C LEU A 257 10.25 -9.45 -39.58
N THR A 258 11.07 -9.86 -38.61
CA THR A 258 11.56 -11.24 -38.53
C THR A 258 10.52 -12.17 -37.91
N GLU A 259 10.64 -13.48 -38.16
CA GLU A 259 9.82 -14.50 -37.48
C GLU A 259 9.92 -14.40 -35.95
N ALA A 260 11.09 -14.00 -35.42
CA ALA A 260 11.29 -13.82 -34.00
C ALA A 260 10.46 -12.65 -33.43
N LEU A 261 10.43 -11.50 -34.10
CA LEU A 261 9.61 -10.36 -33.68
C LEU A 261 8.12 -10.62 -33.91
N THR A 262 7.76 -11.29 -35.01
CA THR A 262 6.39 -11.75 -35.25
C THR A 262 5.94 -12.68 -34.14
N LYS A 263 6.78 -13.61 -33.68
CA LYS A 263 6.46 -14.47 -32.54
C LYS A 263 6.21 -13.68 -31.25
N VAL A 264 7.04 -12.68 -30.94
CA VAL A 264 6.82 -11.80 -29.77
C VAL A 264 5.45 -11.12 -29.85
N LEU A 265 5.09 -10.60 -31.02
CA LEU A 265 3.79 -9.98 -31.28
C LEU A 265 2.62 -10.98 -31.12
N THR A 266 2.71 -12.16 -31.74
CA THR A 266 1.69 -13.20 -31.68
C THR A 266 1.49 -13.72 -30.25
N ASP A 267 2.57 -14.00 -29.52
CA ASP A 267 2.49 -14.46 -28.13
C ASP A 267 1.82 -13.42 -27.22
N ALA A 268 2.02 -12.13 -27.50
CA ALA A 268 1.38 -11.01 -26.81
C ALA A 268 -0.07 -10.74 -27.25
N GLY A 269 -0.63 -11.54 -28.17
CA GLY A 269 -1.97 -11.36 -28.72
C GLY A 269 -2.09 -10.22 -29.75
N SER A 270 -0.97 -9.75 -30.30
CA SER A 270 -0.88 -8.68 -31.29
C SER A 270 -0.37 -9.21 -32.64
N GLU A 271 -0.87 -10.36 -33.07
CA GLU A 271 -0.43 -11.02 -34.32
C GLU A 271 -0.53 -10.06 -35.52
N PRO A 272 0.55 -9.87 -36.30
CA PRO A 272 0.50 -9.02 -37.48
C PRO A 272 -0.34 -9.66 -38.59
N GLU A 273 -1.32 -8.92 -39.11
CA GLU A 273 -2.21 -9.36 -40.18
C GLU A 273 -2.04 -8.49 -41.43
N GLY A 274 -1.89 -9.12 -42.60
CA GLY A 274 -1.72 -8.42 -43.86
C GLY A 274 -0.35 -7.76 -44.01
N ASP A 275 -0.29 -6.67 -44.76
CA ASP A 275 0.95 -5.94 -45.04
C ASP A 275 1.30 -5.01 -43.86
N ILE A 276 2.49 -5.19 -43.29
CA ILE A 276 3.01 -4.35 -42.21
C ILE A 276 4.08 -3.41 -42.76
N GLU A 277 3.86 -2.10 -42.61
CA GLU A 277 4.81 -1.06 -43.00
C GLU A 277 5.79 -0.79 -41.84
N ILE A 278 7.06 -1.16 -42.02
CA ILE A 278 8.13 -0.82 -41.07
C ILE A 278 8.88 0.41 -41.57
N LYS A 279 9.01 1.41 -40.69
CA LYS A 279 9.74 2.64 -40.97
C LYS A 279 10.84 2.84 -39.93
N THR A 280 12.08 2.93 -40.41
CA THR A 280 13.25 3.32 -39.59
C THR A 280 13.16 4.78 -39.20
N LEU A 281 13.16 5.06 -37.90
CA LEU A 281 13.29 6.41 -37.36
C LEU A 281 14.75 6.74 -37.04
N ALA A 282 15.47 5.78 -36.47
CA ALA A 282 16.90 5.86 -36.20
C ALA A 282 17.50 4.46 -36.31
N GLU A 283 18.52 4.32 -37.18
CA GLU A 283 19.15 3.03 -37.50
C GLU A 283 19.66 2.34 -36.23
N ASN A 284 19.33 1.04 -36.08
CA ASN A 284 19.67 0.24 -34.89
C ASN A 284 19.16 0.81 -33.55
N LYS A 285 18.20 1.74 -33.57
CA LYS A 285 17.71 2.43 -32.37
C LYS A 285 16.20 2.46 -32.25
N SER A 286 15.48 2.85 -33.30
CA SER A 286 14.03 2.96 -33.23
C SER A 286 13.35 2.88 -34.59
N TRP A 287 12.18 2.25 -34.61
CA TRP A 287 11.34 2.02 -35.78
C TRP A 287 9.87 2.16 -35.40
N THR A 288 9.02 2.32 -36.40
CA THR A 288 7.56 2.16 -36.25
C THR A 288 7.09 1.02 -37.13
N ALA A 289 6.12 0.24 -36.63
CA ALA A 289 5.44 -0.78 -37.40
C ALA A 289 3.96 -0.43 -37.52
N LYS A 290 3.49 -0.14 -38.72
CA LYS A 290 2.10 0.24 -38.99
C LYS A 290 1.39 -0.87 -39.75
N GLY A 291 0.23 -1.29 -39.25
CA GLY A 291 -0.56 -2.34 -39.87
C GLY A 291 -1.65 -2.81 -38.92
N ASN A 292 -2.26 -3.95 -39.23
CA ASN A 292 -3.21 -4.60 -38.36
C ASN A 292 -2.48 -5.52 -37.39
N PHE A 293 -2.73 -5.38 -36.09
CA PHE A 293 -2.14 -6.21 -35.04
C PHE A 293 -3.25 -6.74 -34.15
N GLY A 294 -3.51 -8.05 -34.21
CA GLY A 294 -4.56 -8.70 -33.43
C GLY A 294 -5.97 -8.15 -33.72
N GLY A 295 -6.25 -7.83 -34.99
CA GLY A 295 -7.52 -7.26 -35.43
C GLY A 295 -7.61 -5.74 -35.35
N VAL A 296 -6.60 -5.03 -34.82
CA VAL A 296 -6.64 -3.56 -34.65
C VAL A 296 -5.59 -2.88 -35.52
N ASP A 297 -6.03 -1.92 -36.34
CA ASP A 297 -5.15 -1.07 -37.12
C ASP A 297 -4.44 -0.06 -36.21
N ARG A 298 -3.12 -0.20 -36.05
CA ARG A 298 -2.33 0.72 -35.21
C ARG A 298 -0.89 0.85 -35.67
N THR A 299 -0.19 1.80 -35.06
CA THR A 299 1.26 1.97 -35.22
C THR A 299 1.94 1.58 -33.91
N LEU A 300 2.75 0.53 -33.95
CA LEU A 300 3.60 0.11 -32.84
C LEU A 300 4.94 0.87 -32.90
N ALA A 301 5.48 1.19 -31.73
CA ALA A 301 6.83 1.70 -31.61
C ALA A 301 7.79 0.56 -31.25
N ILE A 302 8.91 0.46 -31.95
CA ILE A 302 9.95 -0.53 -31.69
C ILE A 302 11.23 0.21 -31.30
N LYS A 303 11.85 -0.16 -30.18
CA LYS A 303 13.04 0.51 -29.64
C LYS A 303 14.11 -0.48 -29.21
N GLN A 304 15.36 -0.18 -29.52
CA GLN A 304 16.52 -0.87 -28.98
C GLN A 304 16.86 -0.27 -27.60
N LEU A 305 16.69 -1.05 -26.53
CA LEU A 305 16.89 -0.61 -25.15
C LEU A 305 17.86 -1.56 -24.42
N GLY A 306 19.14 -1.16 -24.30
CA GLY A 306 20.14 -2.01 -23.64
C GLY A 306 20.31 -3.36 -24.37
N PRO A 307 20.02 -4.52 -23.74
CA PRO A 307 20.12 -5.81 -24.40
C PRO A 307 18.86 -6.26 -25.15
N ARG A 308 17.80 -5.44 -25.26
CA ARG A 308 16.50 -5.82 -25.89
C ARG A 308 16.13 -4.97 -27.10
N ILE A 309 15.35 -5.58 -27.98
CA ILE A 309 14.42 -4.89 -28.88
C ILE A 309 13.04 -4.97 -28.22
N SER A 310 12.50 -3.83 -27.82
CA SER A 310 11.20 -3.72 -27.15
C SER A 310 10.14 -3.17 -28.10
N ILE A 311 8.96 -3.78 -28.08
CA ILE A 311 7.79 -3.35 -28.86
C ILE A 311 6.79 -2.71 -27.90
N PHE A 312 6.22 -1.58 -28.31
CA PHE A 312 5.24 -0.82 -27.55
C PHE A 312 4.01 -0.52 -28.42
N LYS A 313 2.84 -0.51 -27.79
CA LYS A 313 1.59 -0.07 -28.37
C LYS A 313 1.10 1.17 -27.64
N THR A 314 0.34 1.98 -28.34
CA THR A 314 -0.54 2.96 -27.74
C THR A 314 -1.86 2.27 -27.39
N LEU A 315 -2.32 2.43 -26.15
CA LEU A 315 -3.62 1.94 -25.68
C LEU A 315 -4.75 2.78 -26.29
N SER A 316 -5.92 2.18 -26.37
CA SER A 316 -7.13 2.75 -26.95
C SER A 316 -8.35 1.99 -26.44
N VAL A 317 -9.54 2.46 -26.81
CA VAL A 317 -10.83 1.80 -26.55
C VAL A 317 -10.93 0.35 -27.07
N GLU A 318 -10.02 -0.09 -27.94
CA GLU A 318 -9.93 -1.49 -28.40
C GLU A 318 -9.24 -2.42 -27.38
N ASP A 319 -8.47 -1.85 -26.44
CA ASP A 319 -7.70 -2.56 -25.43
C ASP A 319 -8.52 -2.78 -24.15
N LYS A 320 -9.70 -3.41 -24.29
CA LYS A 320 -10.76 -3.54 -23.26
C LYS A 320 -10.36 -4.05 -21.87
N GLN A 321 -9.21 -4.70 -21.75
CA GLN A 321 -8.71 -5.30 -20.51
C GLN A 321 -7.65 -4.42 -19.82
N ASP A 322 -7.33 -3.28 -20.41
CA ASP A 322 -6.43 -2.29 -19.86
C ASP A 322 -7.19 -1.23 -19.06
N ALA A 323 -6.56 -0.75 -18.00
CA ALA A 323 -7.02 0.43 -17.29
C ALA A 323 -6.96 1.68 -18.20
N ASP A 324 -7.88 2.60 -17.98
CA ASP A 324 -7.90 3.95 -18.57
C ASP A 324 -7.41 4.95 -17.51
N VAL A 325 -6.36 5.69 -17.83
CA VAL A 325 -5.70 6.62 -16.91
C VAL A 325 -6.23 8.03 -17.10
N ILE A 326 -6.75 8.62 -16.03
CA ILE A 326 -7.16 10.02 -16.02
C ILE A 326 -5.95 10.93 -15.82
N TRP A 327 -5.13 10.66 -14.81
CA TRP A 327 -3.88 11.38 -14.57
C TRP A 327 -2.87 10.55 -13.77
N VAL A 328 -1.59 10.93 -13.87
CA VAL A 328 -0.45 10.31 -13.16
C VAL A 328 0.44 11.38 -12.54
N PHE A 329 0.87 11.15 -11.31
CA PHE A 329 1.90 11.94 -10.65
C PHE A 329 3.01 11.00 -10.14
N ASN A 330 4.24 11.15 -10.65
CA ASN A 330 5.37 10.32 -10.23
C ASN A 330 6.14 10.98 -9.09
N MET A 331 6.01 10.47 -7.86
CA MET A 331 6.64 11.07 -6.68
C MET A 331 8.17 10.99 -6.71
N MET A 332 8.74 9.96 -7.32
CA MET A 332 10.21 9.82 -7.42
C MET A 332 10.79 10.88 -8.35
N ASP A 333 10.16 11.10 -9.51
CA ASP A 333 10.64 12.07 -10.50
C ASP A 333 10.35 13.52 -10.08
N GLU A 334 9.14 13.79 -9.57
CA GLU A 334 8.66 15.14 -9.28
C GLU A 334 9.11 15.65 -7.91
N LEU A 335 9.24 14.77 -6.91
CA LEU A 335 9.55 15.14 -5.51
C LEU A 335 10.91 14.63 -5.02
N GLY A 336 11.61 13.82 -5.81
CA GLY A 336 12.89 13.23 -5.43
C GLY A 336 12.78 12.18 -4.32
N VAL A 337 11.60 11.61 -4.12
CA VAL A 337 11.34 10.55 -3.12
C VAL A 337 12.12 9.29 -3.47
N SER A 338 12.69 8.64 -2.45
CA SER A 338 13.35 7.34 -2.56
C SER A 338 12.56 6.33 -1.75
N GLN A 339 11.58 5.67 -2.39
CA GLN A 339 10.74 4.69 -1.70
C GLN A 339 11.54 3.48 -1.21
N HIS A 340 11.21 2.92 -0.05
CA HIS A 340 11.89 1.73 0.47
C HIS A 340 11.06 0.44 0.28
N ASN A 341 11.69 -0.60 -0.29
CA ASN A 341 11.12 -1.91 -0.67
C ASN A 341 9.99 -1.88 -1.71
N MET A 342 8.98 -1.04 -1.48
CA MET A 342 7.89 -0.69 -2.38
C MET A 342 7.15 0.51 -1.79
N CYS A 343 6.43 1.27 -2.63
CA CYS A 343 5.45 2.20 -2.10
C CYS A 343 4.18 1.45 -1.67
N SER A 344 3.71 1.71 -0.45
CA SER A 344 2.47 1.17 0.09
C SER A 344 1.76 2.27 0.86
N CYS A 345 0.70 2.80 0.26
CA CYS A 345 -0.18 3.78 0.90
C CYS A 345 -1.57 3.66 0.29
N SER A 346 -2.54 3.18 1.05
CA SER A 346 -3.95 3.31 0.66
C SER A 346 -4.35 4.76 0.89
N VAL A 347 -4.58 5.51 -0.18
CA VAL A 347 -4.91 6.95 -0.11
C VAL A 347 -6.29 7.17 0.52
N THR A 348 -6.57 8.40 0.95
CA THR A 348 -7.93 8.82 1.34
C THR A 348 -8.18 10.28 0.96
N SER A 349 -9.45 10.66 0.94
CA SER A 349 -9.92 11.97 0.49
C SER A 349 -10.69 12.72 1.57
N TYR A 350 -10.74 14.04 1.42
CA TYR A 350 -11.67 14.90 2.14
C TYR A 350 -12.12 16.04 1.23
N GLY A 351 -13.33 15.93 0.69
CA GLY A 351 -13.76 16.78 -0.42
C GLY A 351 -12.87 16.53 -1.64
N ASP A 352 -12.33 17.60 -2.25
CA ASP A 352 -11.42 17.53 -3.39
C ASP A 352 -9.95 17.22 -3.04
N LEU A 353 -9.63 17.07 -1.75
CA LEU A 353 -8.28 16.79 -1.29
C LEU A 353 -7.99 15.28 -1.32
N LEU A 354 -6.77 14.92 -1.69
CA LEU A 354 -6.23 13.56 -1.64
C LEU A 354 -4.94 13.56 -0.81
N PHE A 355 -4.83 12.68 0.16
CA PHE A 355 -3.67 12.60 1.05
C PHE A 355 -2.87 11.33 0.82
N VAL A 356 -1.55 11.47 0.73
CA VAL A 356 -0.64 10.41 0.31
C VAL A 356 0.62 10.40 1.17
N ASN A 357 0.94 9.22 1.71
CA ASN A 357 2.25 8.90 2.27
C ASN A 357 3.18 8.47 1.13
N THR A 358 4.36 9.09 1.04
CA THR A 358 5.26 8.92 -0.13
C THR A 358 6.09 7.64 -0.07
N SER A 359 6.09 6.94 1.07
CA SER A 359 6.95 5.78 1.33
C SER A 359 8.46 6.04 1.27
N ASN A 360 8.88 7.31 1.37
CA ASN A 360 10.30 7.67 1.45
C ASN A 360 10.99 6.86 2.57
N GLY A 361 12.17 6.32 2.29
CA GLY A 361 12.83 5.43 3.23
C GLY A 361 14.29 5.17 2.91
N LEU A 362 14.85 4.19 3.60
CA LEU A 362 16.26 3.84 3.46
C LEU A 362 16.57 3.17 2.12
N ASP A 363 17.86 3.00 1.85
CA ASP A 363 18.35 2.13 0.79
C ASP A 363 18.33 0.64 1.21
N GLU A 364 18.72 -0.25 0.28
CA GLU A 364 18.80 -1.70 0.51
C GLU A 364 19.75 -2.13 1.64
N SER A 365 20.62 -1.23 2.13
CA SER A 365 21.48 -1.53 3.29
C SER A 365 20.75 -1.40 4.62
N HIS A 366 19.56 -0.80 4.61
CA HIS A 366 18.75 -0.45 5.78
C HIS A 366 19.48 0.48 6.75
N ILE A 367 20.43 1.29 6.24
CA ILE A 367 21.24 2.22 7.04
C ILE A 367 21.12 3.65 6.51
N ASN A 368 21.36 3.86 5.21
CA ASN A 368 21.42 5.20 4.62
C ASN A 368 20.03 5.65 4.16
N LEU A 369 19.71 6.92 4.41
CA LEU A 369 18.52 7.58 3.88
C LEU A 369 18.93 8.38 2.63
N PRO A 370 18.56 7.94 1.40
CA PRO A 370 19.03 8.59 0.17
C PRO A 370 18.46 9.98 -0.04
N ALA A 371 17.21 10.20 0.39
CA ALA A 371 16.46 11.43 0.14
C ALA A 371 15.94 12.06 1.46
N PRO A 372 16.83 12.57 2.33
CA PRO A 372 16.44 13.12 3.64
C PRO A 372 15.61 14.41 3.55
N GLU A 373 15.70 15.10 2.42
CA GLU A 373 14.95 16.35 2.14
C GLU A 373 13.66 16.13 1.34
N ALA A 374 13.38 14.89 0.91
CA ALA A 374 12.16 14.60 0.18
C ALA A 374 10.95 14.59 1.13
N PRO A 375 9.77 15.03 0.65
CA PRO A 375 8.57 15.01 1.46
C PRO A 375 8.11 13.57 1.76
N SER A 376 7.63 13.37 2.97
CA SER A 376 7.07 12.10 3.45
C SER A 376 5.55 12.08 3.37
N PHE A 377 4.91 13.25 3.37
CA PHE A 377 3.45 13.37 3.30
C PHE A 377 3.04 14.52 2.37
N ILE A 378 2.04 14.29 1.54
CA ILE A 378 1.56 15.28 0.57
C ILE A 378 0.04 15.36 0.55
N CYS A 379 -0.46 16.55 0.23
CA CYS A 379 -1.86 16.79 -0.10
C CYS A 379 -1.96 17.24 -1.55
N MET A 380 -2.90 16.65 -2.27
CA MET A 380 -3.10 16.86 -3.70
C MET A 380 -4.55 17.21 -3.99
N ASN A 381 -4.79 17.90 -5.10
CA ASN A 381 -6.12 17.99 -5.69
C ASN A 381 -6.44 16.67 -6.42
N LYS A 382 -7.43 15.92 -5.93
CA LYS A 382 -7.77 14.59 -6.46
C LYS A 382 -8.24 14.60 -7.93
N ASN A 383 -8.74 15.73 -8.41
CA ASN A 383 -9.27 15.84 -9.77
C ASN A 383 -8.18 16.14 -10.82
N THR A 384 -7.05 16.69 -10.40
CA THR A 384 -6.01 17.20 -11.31
C THR A 384 -4.63 16.60 -11.08
N GLY A 385 -4.37 16.02 -9.91
CA GLY A 385 -3.03 15.56 -9.50
C GLY A 385 -2.09 16.69 -9.08
N GLU A 386 -2.56 17.94 -8.98
CA GLU A 386 -1.75 19.05 -8.48
C GLU A 386 -1.42 18.88 -6.99
N VAL A 387 -0.13 18.97 -6.63
CA VAL A 387 0.31 19.00 -5.23
C VAL A 387 0.01 20.37 -4.64
N LEU A 388 -0.82 20.40 -3.60
CA LEU A 388 -1.24 21.61 -2.90
C LEU A 388 -0.25 21.97 -1.78
N TRP A 389 0.22 20.97 -1.04
CA TRP A 389 1.27 21.13 -0.05
C TRP A 389 2.03 19.83 0.23
N THR A 390 3.22 19.99 0.80
CA THR A 390 4.11 18.89 1.19
C THR A 390 4.60 19.05 2.61
N ASP A 391 4.84 17.95 3.31
CA ASP A 391 5.49 17.90 4.61
C ASP A 391 6.66 16.91 4.60
N GLN A 392 7.77 17.32 5.22
CA GLN A 392 9.02 16.55 5.26
C GLN A 392 9.11 15.68 6.53
N SER A 393 8.18 15.78 7.48
CA SER A 393 8.26 15.01 8.72
C SER A 393 8.20 13.50 8.40
N PRO A 394 9.15 12.69 8.89
CA PRO A 394 10.09 13.00 9.96
C PRO A 394 11.53 13.33 9.49
N GLY A 395 11.76 13.47 8.19
CA GLY A 395 13.04 13.85 7.59
C GLY A 395 14.13 12.83 7.88
N THR A 396 15.25 13.26 8.46
CA THR A 396 16.38 12.37 8.78
C THR A 396 16.08 11.32 9.85
N ASN A 397 14.90 11.34 10.48
CA ASN A 397 14.53 10.41 11.55
C ASN A 397 13.81 9.15 11.06
N ILE A 398 13.62 8.97 9.74
CA ILE A 398 13.04 7.74 9.20
C ILE A 398 13.87 6.51 9.64
N LEU A 399 13.21 5.56 10.31
CA LEU A 399 13.84 4.36 10.84
C LEU A 399 14.13 3.33 9.76
N HIS A 400 13.18 3.11 8.84
CA HIS A 400 13.24 2.07 7.80
C HIS A 400 12.51 2.49 6.51
N GLY A 401 11.18 2.39 6.48
CA GLY A 401 10.30 2.88 5.41
C GLY A 401 9.02 3.45 5.99
N GLN A 402 8.10 3.86 5.12
CA GLN A 402 6.82 4.47 5.52
C GLN A 402 5.68 3.80 4.75
N TRP A 403 4.84 3.03 5.44
CA TRP A 403 3.80 2.21 4.79
C TRP A 403 2.40 2.36 5.38
N SER A 404 2.28 3.11 6.49
CA SER A 404 0.99 3.39 7.10
C SER A 404 0.15 4.33 6.23
N SER A 405 -1.12 3.99 6.10
CA SER A 405 -2.09 4.75 5.33
C SER A 405 -2.67 5.90 6.16
N PRO A 406 -2.98 7.06 5.57
CA PRO A 406 -3.62 8.16 6.29
C PRO A 406 -5.08 7.86 6.62
N SER A 407 -5.58 8.54 7.66
CA SER A 407 -7.01 8.61 8.01
C SER A 407 -7.42 10.05 8.30
N ILE A 408 -8.72 10.34 8.28
CA ILE A 408 -9.26 11.68 8.45
C ILE A 408 -10.52 11.61 9.29
N GLU A 409 -10.65 12.52 10.26
CA GLU A 409 -11.88 12.77 11.02
C GLU A 409 -12.00 14.22 11.51
N VAL A 410 -13.23 14.69 11.71
CA VAL A 410 -13.55 15.95 12.37
C VAL A 410 -13.45 15.76 13.89
N LEU A 411 -12.25 16.00 14.40
CA LEU A 411 -11.87 15.77 15.78
C LEU A 411 -11.80 17.09 16.56
N GLY A 412 -12.62 17.22 17.60
CA GLY A 412 -12.77 18.48 18.35
C GLY A 412 -13.32 19.64 17.49
N GLY A 413 -14.11 19.32 16.46
CA GLY A 413 -14.65 20.31 15.52
C GLY A 413 -13.66 20.79 14.45
N VAL A 414 -12.48 20.17 14.35
CA VAL A 414 -11.47 20.47 13.33
C VAL A 414 -11.31 19.24 12.44
N PRO A 415 -11.40 19.36 11.10
CA PRO A 415 -11.04 18.25 10.22
C PRO A 415 -9.53 18.03 10.30
N GLN A 416 -9.13 16.84 10.76
CA GLN A 416 -7.73 16.46 10.97
C GLN A 416 -7.40 15.28 10.06
N VAL A 417 -6.26 15.34 9.37
CA VAL A 417 -5.65 14.22 8.67
C VAL A 417 -4.51 13.67 9.52
N LEU A 418 -4.54 12.37 9.73
CA LEU A 418 -3.63 11.61 10.56
C LEU A 418 -2.61 10.90 9.68
N PHE A 419 -1.34 11.04 10.01
CA PHE A 419 -0.21 10.50 9.26
C PHE A 419 0.80 9.86 10.23
N CYS A 420 1.05 8.56 10.08
CA CYS A 420 2.12 7.88 10.79
C CYS A 420 3.44 8.05 10.04
N GLY A 421 4.40 8.73 10.66
CA GLY A 421 5.75 8.90 10.13
C GLY A 421 6.60 7.65 10.36
N GLY A 422 7.61 7.44 9.51
CA GLY A 422 8.54 6.30 9.61
C GLY A 422 9.51 6.36 10.79
N ASP A 423 9.35 7.33 11.68
CA ASP A 423 10.10 7.56 12.91
C ASP A 423 9.40 7.03 14.16
N GLY A 424 8.19 6.49 14.00
CA GLY A 424 7.38 6.00 15.11
C GLY A 424 6.45 7.04 15.71
N TRP A 425 6.25 8.19 15.05
CA TRP A 425 5.35 9.23 15.50
C TRP A 425 4.06 9.27 14.68
N LEU A 426 2.95 9.57 15.35
CA LEU A 426 1.70 9.96 14.72
C LEU A 426 1.61 11.48 14.66
N TYR A 427 1.36 12.01 13.46
CA TYR A 427 1.20 13.43 13.18
C TYR A 427 -0.25 13.72 12.81
N SER A 428 -0.75 14.87 13.24
CA SER A 428 -2.05 15.39 12.84
C SER A 428 -1.90 16.74 12.19
N PHE A 429 -2.36 16.85 10.95
CA PHE A 429 -2.48 18.12 10.24
C PHE A 429 -3.94 18.49 10.10
N LYS A 430 -4.22 19.78 9.94
CA LYS A 430 -5.52 20.21 9.48
C LYS A 430 -5.76 19.68 8.07
N ALA A 431 -6.89 19.02 7.84
CA ALA A 431 -7.25 18.47 6.54
C ALA A 431 -7.83 19.58 5.65
N ASP A 432 -6.96 20.46 5.16
CA ASP A 432 -7.28 21.50 4.18
C ASP A 432 -6.20 21.62 3.08
N GLY A 433 -6.39 22.58 2.18
CA GLY A 433 -5.44 22.86 1.09
C GLY A 433 -4.14 23.54 1.54
N GLY A 434 -3.90 23.68 2.84
CA GLY A 434 -2.71 24.30 3.40
C GLY A 434 -2.58 25.78 3.07
N LYS A 435 -1.40 26.33 3.36
CA LYS A 435 -1.04 27.71 3.05
C LYS A 435 0.41 27.77 2.60
N ASP A 436 0.66 28.49 1.50
CA ASP A 436 2.01 28.72 0.95
C ASP A 436 2.79 27.39 0.71
N GLY A 437 2.07 26.33 0.29
CA GLY A 437 2.66 25.01 0.03
C GLY A 437 2.92 24.15 1.26
N ALA A 438 2.44 24.56 2.45
CA ALA A 438 2.62 23.84 3.70
C ALA A 438 1.28 23.51 4.39
N GLY A 439 1.19 22.32 5.00
CA GLY A 439 0.09 21.93 5.87
C GLY A 439 0.21 22.56 7.26
N GLU A 440 -0.92 22.69 7.97
CA GLU A 440 -0.95 23.16 9.36
C GLU A 440 -0.84 21.96 10.32
N LEU A 441 0.35 21.74 10.89
CA LEU A 441 0.54 20.73 11.94
C LEU A 441 -0.21 21.15 13.22
N LEU A 442 -1.12 20.30 13.69
CA LEU A 442 -1.94 20.53 14.88
C LEU A 442 -1.28 19.92 16.12
N TRP A 443 -0.89 18.65 16.03
CA TRP A 443 -0.22 17.93 17.10
C TRP A 443 0.61 16.76 16.56
N LYS A 444 1.50 16.25 17.41
CA LYS A 444 2.30 15.04 17.16
C LYS A 444 2.45 14.22 18.44
N PHE A 445 2.52 12.90 18.29
CA PHE A 445 2.54 11.94 19.38
C PHE A 445 3.58 10.85 19.08
N ASP A 446 4.59 10.69 19.93
CA ASP A 446 5.56 9.59 19.84
C ASP A 446 4.92 8.31 20.37
N CYS A 447 4.68 7.34 19.49
CA CYS A 447 4.04 6.09 19.85
C CYS A 447 5.02 5.09 20.50
N ASN A 448 6.29 5.46 20.63
CA ASN A 448 7.32 4.64 21.25
C ASN A 448 7.72 5.18 22.64
N PRO A 449 7.94 4.31 23.63
CA PRO A 449 8.61 4.68 24.88
C PRO A 449 9.93 5.40 24.61
N LYS A 450 10.29 6.39 25.43
CA LYS A 450 11.44 7.26 25.11
C LYS A 450 12.80 6.56 25.20
N GLU A 451 12.90 5.50 25.99
CA GLU A 451 14.11 4.68 26.09
C GLU A 451 14.16 3.54 25.06
N SER A 452 13.09 3.36 24.27
CA SER A 452 13.08 2.36 23.19
C SER A 452 14.19 2.61 22.17
N LYS A 453 14.72 1.52 21.61
CA LYS A 453 15.88 1.59 20.72
C LYS A 453 15.63 0.88 19.41
N TRP A 454 15.95 1.57 18.32
CA TRP A 454 15.99 0.97 16.99
C TRP A 454 17.23 0.09 16.86
N ILE A 455 17.02 -1.19 16.60
CA ILE A 455 18.06 -2.17 16.30
C ILE A 455 17.61 -2.93 15.06
N LEU A 456 18.48 -2.96 14.04
CA LEU A 456 18.21 -3.68 12.80
C LEU A 456 18.17 -5.18 13.07
N GLY A 457 17.23 -5.90 12.45
CA GLY A 457 17.11 -7.36 12.58
C GLY A 457 16.25 -7.83 13.75
N GLY A 458 15.30 -7.01 14.21
CA GLY A 458 14.20 -7.47 15.06
C GLY A 458 14.40 -7.35 16.57
N GLU A 459 15.64 -7.27 17.05
CA GLU A 459 15.95 -7.16 18.49
C GLU A 459 15.63 -5.78 19.11
N GLY A 460 15.18 -4.82 18.31
CA GLY A 460 14.87 -3.46 18.76
C GLY A 460 13.49 -3.33 19.40
N THR A 461 13.35 -2.38 20.32
CA THR A 461 12.06 -2.08 20.99
C THR A 461 11.38 -0.83 20.42
N ARG A 462 12.06 -0.13 19.48
CA ARG A 462 11.50 1.01 18.75
C ARG A 462 10.94 0.57 17.40
N ASN A 463 9.81 1.14 17.01
CA ASN A 463 9.00 0.75 15.85
C ASN A 463 8.68 1.97 14.94
N ASN A 464 8.34 1.71 13.66
CA ASN A 464 8.13 2.74 12.63
C ASN A 464 6.67 2.96 12.19
N LEU A 465 5.71 2.18 12.70
CA LEU A 465 4.27 2.24 12.42
C LEU A 465 3.88 1.81 10.99
N ILE A 466 3.16 0.68 10.91
CA ILE A 466 2.54 0.17 9.68
C ILE A 466 1.00 0.24 9.77
N ALA A 467 0.44 -0.04 10.94
CA ALA A 467 -1.00 0.07 11.19
C ALA A 467 -1.56 1.45 10.80
N THR A 468 -2.82 1.46 10.37
CA THR A 468 -3.53 2.69 10.03
C THR A 468 -4.20 3.26 11.29
N PRO A 469 -4.10 4.58 11.59
CA PRO A 469 -4.80 5.15 12.72
C PRO A 469 -6.32 5.17 12.47
N VAL A 470 -7.11 4.77 13.47
CA VAL A 470 -8.58 4.72 13.41
C VAL A 470 -9.16 5.78 14.32
N ALA A 471 -10.16 6.53 13.85
CA ALA A 471 -10.92 7.43 14.71
C ALA A 471 -12.23 6.77 15.15
N TYR A 472 -12.54 6.83 16.44
CA TYR A 472 -13.78 6.29 17.00
C TYR A 472 -14.21 7.12 18.20
N ASP A 473 -15.47 7.56 18.18
CA ASP A 473 -16.10 8.40 19.21
C ASP A 473 -15.23 9.58 19.69
N GLY A 474 -14.63 10.29 18.73
CA GLY A 474 -13.81 11.48 19.00
C GLY A 474 -12.38 11.21 19.47
N TRP A 475 -11.97 9.95 19.62
CA TRP A 475 -10.59 9.54 19.93
C TRP A 475 -9.90 8.87 18.75
N VAL A 476 -8.57 8.74 18.86
CA VAL A 476 -7.72 8.11 17.86
C VAL A 476 -7.02 6.90 18.45
N TYR A 477 -7.04 5.80 17.70
CA TYR A 477 -6.47 4.51 18.06
C TYR A 477 -5.38 4.13 17.08
N VAL A 478 -4.20 3.72 17.57
CA VAL A 478 -3.08 3.30 16.71
C VAL A 478 -2.27 2.19 17.37
N ALA A 479 -2.11 1.09 16.62
CA ALA A 479 -1.23 0.00 16.98
C ALA A 479 0.20 0.27 16.49
N VAL A 480 1.18 -0.24 17.22
CA VAL A 480 2.60 0.04 17.01
C VAL A 480 3.32 -1.25 16.62
N GLY A 481 3.98 -1.22 15.47
CA GLY A 481 4.76 -2.33 14.95
C GLY A 481 5.72 -1.86 13.86
N GLN A 482 6.39 -2.82 13.22
CA GLN A 482 7.33 -2.56 12.14
C GLN A 482 7.24 -3.64 11.06
N ASP A 483 8.08 -3.50 10.03
CA ASP A 483 8.21 -4.44 8.91
C ASP A 483 8.20 -5.90 9.40
N PRO A 484 7.26 -6.74 8.93
CA PRO A 484 7.18 -8.16 9.26
C PRO A 484 8.50 -8.93 9.10
N GLU A 485 9.36 -8.53 8.17
CA GLU A 485 10.67 -9.16 7.94
C GLU A 485 11.64 -8.97 9.11
N HIS A 486 11.34 -8.07 10.04
CA HIS A 486 12.08 -7.93 11.29
C HIS A 486 11.52 -8.79 12.44
N GLY A 487 10.48 -9.59 12.19
CA GLY A 487 9.92 -10.54 13.12
C GLY A 487 9.19 -9.92 14.32
N GLU A 488 8.95 -10.77 15.32
CA GLU A 488 8.24 -10.42 16.56
C GLU A 488 9.05 -9.49 17.46
N GLY A 489 8.36 -8.84 18.40
CA GLY A 489 8.96 -7.98 19.40
C GLY A 489 7.92 -7.07 20.06
N GLU A 490 8.39 -6.17 20.92
CA GLU A 490 7.52 -5.26 21.67
C GLU A 490 6.67 -4.37 20.75
N GLY A 491 5.37 -4.30 21.05
CA GLY A 491 4.44 -3.37 20.42
C GLY A 491 3.58 -2.67 21.45
N HIS A 492 2.70 -1.81 20.95
CA HIS A 492 1.85 -0.95 21.78
C HIS A 492 0.53 -0.69 21.07
N LEU A 493 -0.51 -0.43 21.84
CA LEU A 493 -1.77 0.12 21.36
C LEU A 493 -2.11 1.37 22.17
N TRP A 494 -2.37 2.47 21.47
CA TRP A 494 -2.65 3.76 22.07
C TRP A 494 -4.09 4.19 21.80
N CYS A 495 -4.74 4.77 22.80
CA CYS A 495 -5.91 5.62 22.65
C CYS A 495 -5.54 7.06 23.00
N ILE A 496 -5.83 7.99 22.10
CA ILE A 496 -5.30 9.35 22.10
C ILE A 496 -6.45 10.36 21.97
N ASP A 497 -6.43 11.40 22.80
CA ASP A 497 -7.27 12.60 22.71
C ASP A 497 -6.73 13.58 21.66
N PRO A 498 -7.37 13.72 20.49
CA PRO A 498 -6.87 14.52 19.38
C PRO A 498 -7.20 16.03 19.51
N THR A 499 -7.72 16.47 20.65
CA THR A 499 -8.12 17.87 20.87
C THR A 499 -6.99 18.76 21.37
N LYS A 500 -5.90 18.18 21.87
CA LYS A 500 -4.68 18.90 22.29
C LYS A 500 -3.85 19.36 21.09
N ARG A 501 -2.83 20.19 21.34
CA ARG A 501 -1.97 20.80 20.30
C ARG A 501 -0.49 20.72 20.66
N GLY A 502 0.39 20.72 19.65
CA GLY A 502 1.83 20.63 19.82
C GLY A 502 2.31 19.19 20.09
N ASP A 503 3.37 19.04 20.87
CA ASP A 503 3.82 17.71 21.32
C ASP A 503 2.91 17.21 22.44
N VAL A 504 2.14 16.17 22.12
CA VAL A 504 1.13 15.56 23.00
C VAL A 504 1.51 14.15 23.40
N SER A 505 2.79 13.76 23.20
CA SER A 505 3.33 12.47 23.60
C SER A 505 3.14 12.20 25.11
N PRO A 506 3.16 10.94 25.56
CA PRO A 506 3.05 10.59 26.99
C PRO A 506 4.15 11.28 27.83
N GLN A 507 5.36 11.30 27.30
CA GLN A 507 6.55 11.84 27.93
C GLN A 507 7.31 12.76 26.98
N LEU A 508 8.12 13.65 27.52
CA LEU A 508 9.10 14.47 26.82
C LEU A 508 10.51 13.90 27.07
N ALA A 509 11.34 13.91 26.03
CA ALA A 509 12.77 13.64 26.18
C ALA A 509 13.45 14.94 26.64
N VAL A 510 14.21 14.87 27.73
CA VAL A 510 14.90 16.04 28.30
C VAL A 510 16.35 15.73 28.64
N LYS A 511 17.19 16.77 28.62
CA LYS A 511 18.52 16.75 29.21
C LYS A 511 18.45 17.23 30.66
N LEU A 512 19.16 16.54 31.54
CA LEU A 512 19.27 16.88 32.95
C LEU A 512 20.48 17.78 33.17
N GLU A 513 20.24 19.03 33.61
CA GLU A 513 21.29 19.97 34.01
C GLU A 513 21.02 20.49 35.43
N GLY A 514 21.55 19.78 36.43
CA GLY A 514 21.23 20.04 37.83
C GLY A 514 19.74 19.77 38.08
N ASP A 515 18.99 20.81 38.48
CA ASP A 515 17.53 20.75 38.64
C ASP A 515 16.78 21.20 37.36
N SER A 516 17.47 21.58 36.29
CA SER A 516 16.84 21.94 35.02
C SER A 516 16.51 20.71 34.18
N ARG A 517 15.37 20.77 33.49
CA ARG A 517 14.91 19.77 32.51
C ARG A 517 14.67 20.52 31.21
N GLU A 518 15.57 20.36 30.25
CA GLU A 518 15.49 21.03 28.95
C GLU A 518 15.08 20.03 27.88
N PRO A 519 13.97 20.25 27.12
CA PRO A 519 13.60 19.39 26.01
C PRO A 519 14.74 19.22 25.01
N ILE A 520 14.93 17.99 24.52
CA ILE A 520 15.92 17.69 23.47
C ILE A 520 15.23 17.36 22.15
N ASP A 521 15.95 17.58 21.06
CA ASP A 521 15.47 17.26 19.72
C ASP A 521 15.24 15.76 19.55
N HIS A 522 14.28 15.42 18.69
CA HIS A 522 13.99 14.03 18.37
C HIS A 522 15.20 13.36 17.69
N LYS A 523 15.56 12.16 18.18
CA LYS A 523 16.67 11.36 17.69
C LYS A 523 16.15 10.07 17.08
N ARG A 524 16.58 9.79 15.84
CA ARG A 524 16.27 8.57 15.07
C ARG A 524 16.40 7.28 15.88
N ILE A 525 17.57 7.01 16.47
CA ILE A 525 17.88 5.68 17.01
C ILE A 525 17.24 5.42 18.37
N GLN A 526 17.29 6.40 19.26
CA GLN A 526 16.81 6.29 20.63
C GLN A 526 16.56 7.71 21.15
N ALA A 527 15.37 7.98 21.65
CA ALA A 527 14.98 9.35 22.03
C ALA A 527 15.68 9.80 23.32
N VAL A 528 15.82 8.92 24.31
CA VAL A 528 16.50 9.17 25.59
C VAL A 528 17.62 8.15 25.80
N GLU A 529 18.82 8.66 26.02
CA GLU A 529 20.05 7.91 26.34
C GLU A 529 20.49 8.27 27.77
N PRO A 530 20.06 7.51 28.81
CA PRO A 530 20.32 7.84 30.21
C PRO A 530 21.81 8.05 30.53
N GLU A 531 22.70 7.33 29.84
CA GLU A 531 24.15 7.45 29.96
C GLU A 531 24.70 8.82 29.54
N LYS A 532 23.93 9.60 28.78
CA LYS A 532 24.25 10.99 28.40
C LYS A 532 23.64 12.04 29.34
N GLY A 533 23.03 11.61 30.44
CA GLY A 533 22.33 12.49 31.37
C GLY A 533 21.00 12.99 30.83
N GLU A 534 20.34 12.17 30.01
CA GLU A 534 19.00 12.43 29.48
C GLU A 534 17.95 11.64 30.28
N ALA A 535 16.70 12.06 30.23
CA ALA A 535 15.60 11.37 30.89
C ALA A 535 14.28 11.55 30.13
N ALA A 536 13.38 10.59 30.31
CA ALA A 536 11.97 10.75 29.99
C ALA A 536 11.27 11.41 31.18
N VAL A 537 10.45 12.44 30.92
CA VAL A 537 9.64 13.09 31.94
C VAL A 537 8.20 13.19 31.46
N ASP A 538 7.24 13.04 32.38
CA ASP A 538 5.83 13.10 32.02
C ASP A 538 5.48 14.42 31.35
N ASN A 539 4.74 14.32 30.24
CA ASN A 539 4.30 15.48 29.51
C ASN A 539 3.00 16.01 30.12
N PRO A 540 2.97 17.22 30.72
CA PRO A 540 1.72 17.79 31.23
C PRO A 540 0.69 18.07 30.12
N ASN A 541 1.12 18.08 28.85
CA ASN A 541 0.27 18.20 27.66
C ASN A 541 -0.06 16.85 27.02
N SER A 542 0.25 15.72 27.67
CA SER A 542 0.00 14.36 27.15
C SER A 542 -1.45 14.18 26.72
N ALA A 543 -1.68 13.65 25.52
CA ALA A 543 -2.99 13.29 25.00
C ALA A 543 -3.38 11.82 25.26
N VAL A 544 -2.61 11.08 26.05
CA VAL A 544 -2.94 9.70 26.37
C VAL A 544 -4.29 9.64 27.08
N VAL A 545 -5.20 8.84 26.53
CA VAL A 545 -6.41 8.39 27.23
C VAL A 545 -6.07 7.10 27.96
N TRP A 546 -5.58 6.09 27.23
CA TRP A 546 -5.01 4.88 27.80
C TRP A 546 -3.93 4.29 26.88
N HIS A 547 -3.12 3.39 27.44
CA HIS A 547 -2.02 2.69 26.76
C HIS A 547 -2.05 1.20 27.10
N TYR A 548 -2.02 0.35 26.09
CA TYR A 548 -1.85 -1.09 26.24
C TYR A 548 -0.50 -1.53 25.70
N SER A 549 0.32 -2.09 26.58
CA SER A 549 1.53 -2.85 26.25
C SER A 549 1.55 -4.20 26.97
N LEU A 550 0.90 -4.29 28.12
CA LEU A 550 0.66 -5.50 28.88
C LEU A 550 -0.55 -5.29 29.81
N ALA A 551 -1.16 -6.37 30.25
CA ALA A 551 -2.12 -6.39 31.35
C ALA A 551 -2.12 -7.79 31.99
N ASP A 552 -1.80 -7.89 33.28
CA ASP A 552 -1.96 -9.13 34.06
C ASP A 552 -3.47 -9.43 34.17
N GLN A 553 -3.96 -10.32 33.32
CA GLN A 553 -5.39 -10.64 33.19
C GLN A 553 -5.83 -11.64 34.26
N ASN A 554 -4.89 -12.41 34.81
CA ASN A 554 -5.16 -13.50 35.74
C ASN A 554 -4.86 -13.13 37.22
N ASP A 555 -4.31 -11.94 37.47
CA ASP A 555 -3.93 -11.37 38.76
C ASP A 555 -2.93 -12.24 39.55
N ASP A 556 -2.07 -13.01 38.87
CA ASP A 556 -1.09 -13.89 39.51
C ASP A 556 0.27 -13.21 39.79
N GLY A 557 0.48 -12.01 39.23
CA GLY A 557 1.65 -11.17 39.44
C GLY A 557 2.83 -11.48 38.52
N GLU A 558 2.70 -12.42 37.59
CA GLU A 558 3.59 -12.63 36.46
C GLU A 558 2.91 -12.11 35.18
N ILE A 559 3.66 -11.91 34.09
CA ILE A 559 3.12 -11.52 32.79
C ILE A 559 3.40 -12.65 31.81
N ASP A 560 2.35 -13.29 31.33
CA ASP A 560 2.41 -14.31 30.30
C ASP A 560 2.52 -13.69 28.90
N PHE A 561 2.91 -14.50 27.91
CA PHE A 561 3.06 -14.04 26.53
C PHE A 561 1.74 -13.45 26.00
N GLU A 562 0.61 -14.09 26.28
CA GLU A 562 -0.72 -13.67 25.86
C GLU A 562 -1.24 -12.40 26.57
N GLU A 563 -0.53 -11.97 27.61
CA GLU A 563 -0.84 -10.77 28.38
C GLU A 563 -0.08 -9.54 27.89
N GLU A 564 0.91 -9.72 27.00
CA GLU A 564 1.67 -8.66 26.33
C GLU A 564 1.05 -8.31 24.96
N MET A 565 1.17 -7.03 24.58
CA MET A 565 0.93 -6.57 23.22
C MET A 565 2.26 -6.56 22.48
N HIS A 566 2.38 -7.35 21.42
CA HIS A 566 3.54 -7.34 20.55
C HIS A 566 3.28 -6.44 19.33
N ARG A 567 4.23 -6.43 18.40
CA ARG A 567 4.15 -5.63 17.18
C ARG A 567 2.85 -5.93 16.44
N SER A 568 2.28 -4.92 15.81
CA SER A 568 1.16 -5.11 14.89
C SER A 568 1.34 -4.34 13.59
N CYS A 569 1.02 -5.01 12.48
CA CYS A 569 0.75 -4.39 11.19
C CYS A 569 -0.75 -4.14 10.97
N GLY A 570 -1.59 -4.80 11.78
CA GLY A 570 -3.04 -4.73 11.72
C GLY A 570 -3.59 -3.41 12.23
N THR A 571 -4.75 -3.05 11.73
CA THR A 571 -5.53 -1.88 12.13
C THR A 571 -6.65 -2.33 13.08
N VAL A 572 -7.02 -1.51 14.06
CA VAL A 572 -8.12 -1.86 14.97
C VAL A 572 -9.47 -1.87 14.25
N ALA A 573 -10.41 -2.70 14.72
CA ALA A 573 -11.83 -2.58 14.39
C ALA A 573 -12.62 -2.36 15.68
N ILE A 574 -13.54 -1.41 15.67
CA ILE A 574 -14.27 -0.99 16.87
C ILE A 574 -15.76 -0.87 16.58
N LYS A 575 -16.61 -1.50 17.39
CA LYS A 575 -18.06 -1.36 17.35
C LYS A 575 -18.59 -1.45 18.78
N ASP A 576 -19.60 -0.64 19.12
CA ASP A 576 -20.26 -0.65 20.44
C ASP A 576 -19.28 -0.68 21.63
N ASP A 577 -18.23 0.16 21.56
CA ASP A 577 -17.13 0.26 22.51
C ASP A 577 -16.27 -1.02 22.70
N VAL A 578 -16.45 -2.04 21.88
CA VAL A 578 -15.61 -3.26 21.83
C VAL A 578 -14.62 -3.14 20.68
N LEU A 579 -13.32 -3.24 21.02
CA LEU A 579 -12.19 -3.12 20.11
C LEU A 579 -11.54 -4.49 19.89
N TYR A 580 -11.26 -4.82 18.64
CA TYR A 580 -10.43 -5.98 18.26
C TYR A 580 -9.17 -5.52 17.54
N ILE A 581 -8.05 -6.18 17.81
CA ILE A 581 -6.77 -5.96 17.13
C ILE A 581 -6.02 -7.28 16.94
N ALA A 582 -5.43 -7.46 15.76
CA ALA A 582 -4.51 -8.54 15.48
C ALA A 582 -3.08 -8.15 15.93
N ASP A 583 -2.42 -9.07 16.61
CA ASP A 583 -1.02 -9.04 16.96
C ASP A 583 -0.24 -9.87 15.92
N PHE A 584 0.91 -9.35 15.48
CA PHE A 584 1.80 -10.04 14.55
C PHE A 584 2.22 -11.43 15.05
N SER A 585 2.36 -11.60 16.36
CA SER A 585 2.71 -12.87 17.02
C SER A 585 1.61 -13.95 16.93
N GLY A 586 0.48 -13.65 16.28
CA GLY A 586 -0.62 -14.59 16.10
C GLY A 586 -1.71 -14.50 17.17
N LEU A 587 -1.68 -13.47 18.00
CA LEU A 587 -2.71 -13.21 18.99
C LEU A 587 -3.81 -12.29 18.43
N VAL A 588 -5.00 -12.40 18.99
CA VAL A 588 -6.07 -11.42 18.86
C VAL A 588 -6.40 -10.90 20.24
N HIS A 589 -6.38 -9.58 20.39
CA HIS A 589 -6.80 -8.95 21.64
C HIS A 589 -8.17 -8.28 21.46
N CYS A 590 -9.05 -8.51 22.42
CA CYS A 590 -10.33 -7.83 22.57
C CYS A 590 -10.28 -6.91 23.78
N LEU A 591 -10.51 -5.62 23.59
CA LEU A 591 -10.42 -4.59 24.63
C LEU A 591 -11.67 -3.71 24.65
N ASP A 592 -11.89 -3.06 25.79
CA ASP A 592 -12.82 -1.93 25.87
C ASP A 592 -12.18 -0.69 25.22
N ALA A 593 -12.88 -0.07 24.28
CA ALA A 593 -12.40 1.11 23.57
C ALA A 593 -12.27 2.34 24.49
N LYS A 594 -13.00 2.37 25.61
CA LYS A 594 -12.99 3.46 26.59
C LYS A 594 -11.92 3.31 27.65
N GLY A 595 -11.63 2.08 28.06
CA GLY A 595 -10.73 1.77 29.17
C GLY A 595 -11.27 2.25 30.51
N ASN A 596 -10.40 2.29 31.53
CA ASN A 596 -10.74 2.72 32.87
C ASN A 596 -10.63 4.24 33.05
N GLU A 597 -11.33 4.80 34.05
CA GLU A 597 -11.22 6.22 34.41
C GLU A 597 -9.81 6.65 34.85
N ASP A 598 -8.95 5.70 35.26
CA ASP A 598 -7.56 5.95 35.65
C ASP A 598 -6.56 5.90 34.48
N GLY A 599 -7.05 5.71 33.25
CA GLY A 599 -6.25 5.68 32.03
C GLY A 599 -5.57 4.33 31.76
N THR A 600 -6.00 3.26 32.43
CA THR A 600 -5.56 1.89 32.12
C THR A 600 -6.49 1.20 31.11
N PRO A 601 -5.99 0.29 30.27
CA PRO A 601 -6.84 -0.48 29.37
C PRO A 601 -7.69 -1.49 30.15
N ILE A 602 -8.84 -1.86 29.58
CA ILE A 602 -9.62 -3.02 30.03
C ILE A 602 -9.50 -4.06 28.93
N VAL A 603 -8.81 -5.16 29.20
CA VAL A 603 -8.72 -6.29 28.28
C VAL A 603 -9.85 -7.26 28.59
N HIS A 604 -10.65 -7.60 27.58
CA HIS A 604 -11.74 -8.56 27.70
C HIS A 604 -11.22 -9.99 27.54
N PHE A 605 -10.39 -10.22 26.53
CA PHE A 605 -9.69 -11.48 26.32
C PHE A 605 -8.53 -11.34 25.33
N THR A 606 -7.61 -12.29 25.37
CA THR A 606 -6.64 -12.59 24.31
C THR A 606 -6.90 -14.01 23.78
N TYR A 607 -6.79 -14.22 22.47
CA TYR A 607 -6.90 -15.54 21.83
C TYR A 607 -5.68 -15.80 20.94
N ASP A 608 -5.11 -17.00 21.02
CA ASP A 608 -3.98 -17.45 20.18
C ASP A 608 -4.49 -18.15 18.92
N MET A 609 -4.27 -17.54 17.75
CA MET A 609 -4.61 -18.13 16.45
C MET A 609 -3.55 -19.14 15.98
N PHE A 610 -2.47 -19.35 16.73
CA PHE A 610 -1.36 -20.27 16.46
C PHE A 610 -0.53 -19.96 15.19
N ALA A 611 -0.80 -18.86 14.50
CA ALA A 611 -0.09 -18.40 13.31
C ALA A 611 -0.05 -16.87 13.23
N GLN A 612 1.03 -16.33 12.69
CA GLN A 612 1.23 -14.88 12.57
C GLN A 612 0.11 -14.22 11.77
N SER A 613 -0.29 -13.01 12.16
CA SER A 613 -1.34 -12.25 11.48
C SER A 613 -0.88 -10.86 11.04
N TRP A 614 -1.13 -10.56 9.78
CA TRP A 614 -0.76 -9.28 9.16
C TRP A 614 -2.01 -8.42 8.88
N GLY A 615 -3.15 -9.08 8.67
CA GLY A 615 -4.43 -8.47 8.37
C GLY A 615 -5.06 -7.82 9.60
N SER A 616 -6.17 -7.13 9.38
CA SER A 616 -6.94 -6.47 10.44
C SER A 616 -8.26 -7.22 10.66
N PRO A 617 -8.90 -7.07 11.82
CA PRO A 617 -10.24 -7.59 12.04
C PRO A 617 -11.29 -6.94 11.15
N LEU A 618 -12.34 -7.69 10.84
CA LEU A 618 -13.60 -7.20 10.26
C LEU A 618 -14.71 -7.46 11.25
N ILE A 619 -15.46 -6.42 11.64
CA ILE A 619 -16.68 -6.58 12.46
C ILE A 619 -17.90 -6.40 11.55
N ALA A 620 -18.68 -7.46 11.33
CA ALA A 620 -19.88 -7.39 10.49
C ALA A 620 -20.88 -8.49 10.85
N ASP A 621 -22.19 -8.21 10.69
CA ASP A 621 -23.27 -9.18 10.96
C ASP A 621 -23.14 -9.90 12.32
N ASP A 622 -22.81 -9.11 13.35
CA ASP A 622 -22.55 -9.52 14.74
C ASP A 622 -21.47 -10.60 14.89
N LYS A 623 -20.45 -10.53 14.04
CA LYS A 623 -19.27 -11.41 14.06
C LYS A 623 -17.98 -10.64 13.85
N VAL A 624 -16.87 -11.28 14.21
CA VAL A 624 -15.52 -10.80 13.94
C VAL A 624 -14.78 -11.82 13.09
N TYR A 625 -14.14 -11.37 12.01
CA TYR A 625 -13.38 -12.20 11.08
C TYR A 625 -11.92 -11.76 11.05
N ILE A 626 -10.99 -12.69 11.28
CA ILE A 626 -9.55 -12.41 11.31
C ILE A 626 -8.82 -13.56 10.61
N GLY A 627 -7.92 -13.23 9.68
CA GLY A 627 -7.11 -14.21 8.94
C GLY A 627 -5.66 -14.25 9.41
N ASP A 628 -5.00 -15.38 9.17
CA ASP A 628 -3.59 -15.60 9.51
C ASP A 628 -2.74 -16.13 8.34
N GLU A 629 -1.44 -16.30 8.61
CA GLU A 629 -0.45 -16.77 7.64
C GLU A 629 -0.61 -18.24 7.24
N ASP A 630 -1.16 -19.11 8.09
CA ASP A 630 -1.44 -20.51 7.73
C ASP A 630 -2.68 -20.64 6.82
N GLY A 631 -3.43 -19.54 6.71
CA GLY A 631 -4.56 -19.39 5.82
C GLY A 631 -5.87 -19.69 6.51
N ASP A 632 -5.90 -19.76 7.84
CA ASP A 632 -7.12 -19.91 8.59
C ASP A 632 -7.80 -18.54 8.76
N VAL A 633 -9.13 -18.57 8.84
CA VAL A 633 -9.97 -17.42 9.18
C VAL A 633 -10.75 -17.80 10.43
N CYS A 634 -10.39 -17.17 11.55
CA CYS A 634 -11.12 -17.27 12.79
C CYS A 634 -12.39 -16.41 12.70
N VAL A 635 -13.53 -16.99 13.06
CA VAL A 635 -14.83 -16.32 13.12
C VAL A 635 -15.29 -16.34 14.57
N PHE A 636 -15.45 -15.17 15.18
CA PHE A 636 -16.00 -15.02 16.53
C PHE A 636 -17.44 -14.49 16.45
N GLU A 637 -18.26 -14.85 17.42
CA GLU A 637 -19.44 -14.03 17.72
C GLU A 637 -18.96 -12.68 18.27
N PHE A 638 -19.55 -11.56 17.82
CA PHE A 638 -19.13 -10.24 18.28
C PHE A 638 -19.53 -10.03 19.75
N GLY A 639 -18.59 -9.59 20.59
CA GLY A 639 -18.86 -9.25 21.99
C GLY A 639 -17.64 -9.44 22.89
N ALA A 640 -17.62 -8.69 24.00
CA ALA A 640 -16.54 -8.74 25.00
C ALA A 640 -16.41 -10.12 25.67
N GLU A 641 -17.49 -10.88 25.72
CA GLU A 641 -17.57 -12.19 26.36
C GLU A 641 -17.24 -13.38 25.45
N ASN A 642 -17.12 -13.14 24.13
CA ASN A 642 -17.01 -14.18 23.11
C ASN A 642 -15.55 -14.46 22.77
N ASN A 643 -14.87 -15.12 23.71
CA ASN A 643 -13.41 -15.32 23.70
C ASN A 643 -12.91 -16.53 22.91
N GLU A 644 -13.81 -17.32 22.31
CA GLU A 644 -13.47 -18.48 21.50
C GLU A 644 -14.12 -18.33 20.12
N PRO A 645 -13.44 -18.71 19.03
CA PRO A 645 -14.04 -18.68 17.70
C PRO A 645 -15.19 -19.69 17.63
N ILE A 646 -16.26 -19.29 16.97
CA ILE A 646 -17.37 -20.18 16.63
C ILE A 646 -17.00 -21.10 15.45
N GLU A 647 -16.07 -20.67 14.59
CA GLU A 647 -15.53 -21.43 13.46
C GLU A 647 -14.10 -20.99 13.14
N GLU A 648 -13.30 -21.93 12.65
CA GLU A 648 -11.96 -21.70 12.08
C GLU A 648 -11.92 -22.33 10.69
N ILE A 649 -11.67 -21.51 9.67
CA ILE A 649 -11.91 -21.92 8.28
C ILE A 649 -10.64 -21.77 7.45
N ASN A 650 -10.09 -22.89 7.01
CA ASN A 650 -8.89 -22.91 6.17
C ASN A 650 -9.19 -22.51 4.72
N MET A 651 -8.52 -21.47 4.26
CA MET A 651 -8.59 -20.90 2.92
C MET A 651 -7.56 -21.49 1.94
N GLY A 652 -6.80 -22.50 2.38
CA GLY A 652 -5.86 -23.29 1.57
C GLY A 652 -4.51 -22.63 1.30
N THR A 653 -4.42 -21.30 1.42
CA THR A 653 -3.20 -20.49 1.35
C THR A 653 -3.33 -19.27 2.28
N SER A 654 -2.19 -18.67 2.65
CA SER A 654 -2.09 -17.55 3.60
C SER A 654 -3.09 -16.42 3.34
N VAL A 655 -3.68 -15.89 4.41
CA VAL A 655 -4.60 -14.74 4.41
C VAL A 655 -3.89 -13.54 5.03
N TYR A 656 -2.97 -12.94 4.27
CA TYR A 656 -2.26 -11.73 4.70
C TYR A 656 -3.11 -10.46 4.59
N SER A 657 -4.15 -10.48 3.76
CA SER A 657 -5.05 -9.35 3.56
C SER A 657 -6.19 -9.35 4.57
N THR A 658 -6.82 -8.20 4.73
CA THR A 658 -7.97 -8.05 5.62
C THR A 658 -9.27 -8.48 4.92
N PRO A 659 -10.09 -9.35 5.54
CA PRO A 659 -11.46 -9.58 5.11
C PRO A 659 -12.27 -8.27 5.06
N VAL A 660 -13.10 -8.09 4.05
CA VAL A 660 -14.04 -6.95 3.95
C VAL A 660 -15.44 -7.46 3.65
N ALA A 661 -16.48 -6.74 4.09
CA ALA A 661 -17.85 -7.11 3.80
C ALA A 661 -18.62 -5.98 3.11
N ALA A 662 -19.33 -6.35 2.05
CA ALA A 662 -20.22 -5.48 1.30
C ALA A 662 -21.31 -6.30 0.60
N ASP A 663 -22.53 -5.78 0.56
CA ASP A 663 -23.65 -6.37 -0.18
C ASP A 663 -23.86 -7.86 0.15
N GLU A 664 -23.98 -8.17 1.45
CA GLU A 664 -24.19 -9.54 1.95
C GLU A 664 -23.11 -10.55 1.49
N THR A 665 -21.89 -10.08 1.29
CA THR A 665 -20.74 -10.86 0.83
C THR A 665 -19.53 -10.50 1.68
N ILE A 666 -18.73 -11.50 2.07
CA ILE A 666 -17.38 -11.32 2.59
C ILE A 666 -16.41 -11.53 1.43
N PHE A 667 -15.49 -10.60 1.22
CA PHE A 667 -14.40 -10.73 0.27
C PHE A 667 -13.10 -10.99 1.00
N ILE A 668 -12.42 -12.07 0.63
CA ILE A 668 -11.18 -12.51 1.27
C ILE A 668 -10.15 -12.75 0.17
N SER A 669 -9.04 -12.01 0.21
CA SER A 669 -7.89 -12.32 -0.65
C SER A 669 -6.92 -13.21 0.11
N THR A 670 -6.75 -14.44 -0.37
CA THR A 670 -5.58 -15.23 -0.02
C THR A 670 -4.38 -14.74 -0.85
N LYS A 671 -3.22 -15.34 -0.62
CA LYS A 671 -2.01 -15.12 -1.41
C LYS A 671 -2.25 -15.09 -2.93
N ASP A 672 -3.12 -15.97 -3.43
CA ASP A 672 -3.28 -16.24 -4.86
C ASP A 672 -4.73 -16.27 -5.37
N LYS A 673 -5.72 -15.95 -4.53
CA LYS A 673 -7.15 -15.95 -4.91
C LYS A 673 -7.92 -14.88 -4.18
N LEU A 674 -8.93 -14.32 -4.85
CA LEU A 674 -10.00 -13.53 -4.25
C LEU A 674 -11.25 -14.41 -4.16
N PHE A 675 -11.80 -14.57 -2.97
CA PHE A 675 -13.05 -15.29 -2.75
C PHE A 675 -14.18 -14.31 -2.43
N ALA A 676 -15.35 -14.56 -3.02
CA ALA A 676 -16.62 -13.98 -2.58
C ALA A 676 -17.41 -15.04 -1.80
N ILE A 677 -17.46 -14.86 -0.49
CA ILE A 677 -18.12 -15.75 0.45
C ILE A 677 -19.50 -15.19 0.78
N GLY A 678 -20.55 -15.97 0.56
CA GLY A 678 -21.92 -15.54 0.78
C GLY A 678 -22.92 -16.67 0.59
N LYS A 679 -24.08 -16.53 1.24
CA LYS A 679 -25.20 -17.45 1.06
C LYS A 679 -25.64 -17.47 -0.42
N PRO A 680 -26.15 -18.61 -0.94
CA PRO A 680 -26.67 -18.70 -2.30
C PRO A 680 -27.73 -17.62 -2.57
N ARG A 681 -27.62 -16.94 -3.72
CA ARG A 681 -28.58 -15.92 -4.17
C ARG A 681 -29.67 -16.49 -5.07
#